data_AF-A0A1I6PS63-F1
#
_entry.id   AF-A0A1I6PS63-F1
#
_cell.length_a   1.000
_cell.length_b   1.000
_cell.length_c   1.000
_cell.angle_alpha   90.00
_cell.angle_beta   90.00
_cell.angle_gamma   90.00
#
_symmetry.space_group_name_H-M   'P 1'
#
loop_
_entity.id
_entity.type
_entity.pdbx_description
1 polymer ?
#
loop_
_entity_poly.entity_id
_entity_poly.type
_entity_poly.pdbx_seq_one_letter_code
_entity_poly.pdbx_strand_id
1 'polypeptide(L)'
;MAPLSPLGDPRFCNCCTPGVAPAPADIRNRPGLAQIAYRLGTFGSFRQAMLGEIHRHAELSGLATRESDDHAVTLIELFAALGDVLTFYNERIANEMYLVQAVHKASVEHLVGLVGYVPRPALSAMGALSFEIEEGKSTRLRAGLKVMSIPGPDETAQVFETLEEIRANGRLNAVPVFAPFLRINPLAEGRTTAPVTDAAGLIAGGRFVLFGRNLIEEKTVRALASDAGGTRLSWTPAVQAPDLNEGHIRAAPALRRLRLFGHNAPATHNVYDPAALPQNRWHSETIDGAIASSVADYPLDSRIGDLDVGAHLLLDAGPGAEPRLRTARVTATEDRAASLGPLSDSVTHVAVRETVQGRPTMVALPGGDPAVLVRTGGGHPAGFDDPDTPGQPLYVQGSPPLFVSSEVTAVSTAGRFDMFVRDAAMRLRQRSWTGGGWGAWLDLGGALTSSPVPVATAGGDVRVFVRGPATGLWVFDATGAPQPPQPLGGILASPPAAISPDGIGIAVFARGIDDALWWRRFDGLAWHDWQSLGGQIDGTPAVSASGAGRLDVFARGLSGGLQHFRQGPGGWEPLRDLGGDAVGDPAALGGAPDWAAVIVRQRDGTLGFLTRIGETWGNWIGQGGTLASDPSAVLVPGGAYVAARHTDDTVVTTRLSFTQPAWVRHGGNFGFIPDRRETRLFEIGGTDIGFRNYDYPERAEGAWLALPLEPGEDSADPEALGALGKGRKIIVAGPELVHRARVTATFAVPSQPGGRVDHLAVGIDPPLPRVSGALRLHGNVADASHGETQREDALGNGDAALPFQHFSVPPGQITHLPTATGTRPEPQVTLRVDGVEWQEVPSLYGRDPKERAFTLRLADENPPVLSGGDGLRAGARFPTGALNLRLTRRLGAGLSGNLRPGQLAIPLEKPVGMKAVQNPLATSGGAPGETADDARHAAPDGVRTFGRIVSLQDFAALATASGLAARAYVTWVWNRMQRTAHLTVAGPGGVALAPESLTLLHDQLTASRDPNRPLILANMVRVPIVLRAKLLRDPAFDADSVAEAARAAIVAAFGFDVVGIGRPVHLSDAYAVLQAVAGVSAVDIDLLHLKDHAELTAAERAVRSVSADPVQVHIRLYPARPRPDDPAQIDRYQSAAYLPGPPPPVLPAEQAYLADLATDLTLNVVEAL
;
A
#
# COMPACT_ATOMS: atom_id res chain seq x y z
N MET A 1 53.23 3.92 29.32
CA MET A 1 53.46 2.84 30.29
C MET A 1 54.06 3.40 31.56
N ALA A 2 53.33 3.38 32.66
CA ALA A 2 53.98 3.14 33.95
C ALA A 2 54.53 1.70 33.90
N PRO A 3 55.75 1.42 34.38
CA PRO A 3 56.26 0.07 34.38
C PRO A 3 55.41 -0.78 35.33
N LEU A 4 54.88 -1.90 34.82
CA LEU A 4 54.41 -3.00 35.65
C LEU A 4 55.59 -3.45 36.52
N SER A 5 55.38 -3.40 37.83
CA SER A 5 56.33 -3.91 38.81
C SER A 5 56.62 -5.38 38.54
N PRO A 6 57.89 -5.78 38.38
CA PRO A 6 58.26 -7.16 38.57
C PRO A 6 58.09 -7.51 40.05
N LEU A 7 57.73 -8.76 40.29
CA LEU A 7 57.70 -9.43 41.58
C LEU A 7 58.88 -8.99 42.49
N GLY A 8 58.54 -8.51 43.70
CA GLY A 8 59.44 -8.42 44.85
C GLY A 8 60.52 -7.33 44.79
N ASP A 9 60.15 -6.05 44.88
CA ASP A 9 61.10 -5.00 45.28
C ASP A 9 61.19 -4.94 46.83
N PRO A 10 62.34 -5.22 47.45
CA PRO A 10 62.53 -5.11 48.90
C PRO A 10 62.44 -3.66 49.44
N ARG A 11 62.18 -2.67 48.58
CA ARG A 11 62.00 -1.25 48.95
C ARG A 11 60.59 -0.84 49.38
N PHE A 12 59.65 -1.78 49.54
CA PHE A 12 58.25 -1.47 49.91
C PHE A 12 58.11 -0.64 51.20
N CYS A 13 59.04 -0.77 52.15
CA CYS A 13 59.05 0.02 53.39
C CYS A 13 59.61 1.45 53.23
N ASN A 14 60.43 1.73 52.22
CA ASN A 14 61.29 2.93 52.17
C ASN A 14 62.20 3.10 53.43
N CYS A 15 62.41 2.02 54.19
CA CYS A 15 63.13 2.00 55.47
C CYS A 15 64.57 2.57 55.39
N CYS A 16 65.23 2.50 54.22
CA CYS A 16 66.68 2.74 54.06
C CYS A 16 67.01 3.79 52.98
N THR A 17 66.06 4.61 52.55
CA THR A 17 66.27 5.56 51.45
C THR A 17 66.89 6.85 51.98
N PRO A 18 68.13 7.24 51.61
CA PRO A 18 68.73 8.49 52.06
C PRO A 18 67.94 9.68 51.49
N GLY A 19 67.53 10.63 52.34
CA GLY A 19 66.82 11.84 51.91
C GLY A 19 65.28 11.74 51.92
N VAL A 20 64.70 10.98 52.85
CA VAL A 20 63.23 10.90 53.01
C VAL A 20 62.64 12.30 53.25
N ALA A 21 61.59 12.64 52.50
CA ALA A 21 60.88 13.92 52.64
C ALA A 21 60.32 14.09 54.08
N PRO A 22 60.36 15.31 54.65
CA PRO A 22 59.83 15.55 55.99
C PRO A 22 58.32 15.28 56.05
N ALA A 23 57.89 14.57 57.10
CA ALA A 23 56.48 14.34 57.40
C ALA A 23 56.05 15.18 58.61
N PRO A 24 54.87 15.85 58.58
CA PRO A 24 53.93 15.87 57.46
C PRO A 24 54.44 16.73 56.27
N ALA A 25 54.25 16.24 55.05
CA ALA A 25 54.60 16.95 53.82
C ALA A 25 53.62 18.12 53.55
N ASP A 26 54.14 19.26 53.06
CA ASP A 26 53.29 20.35 52.54
C ASP A 26 52.73 19.96 51.16
N ILE A 27 51.41 19.78 51.08
CA ILE A 27 50.74 19.29 49.87
C ILE A 27 50.27 20.47 49.01
N ARG A 28 50.74 20.54 47.76
CA ARG A 28 50.29 21.51 46.76
C ARG A 28 49.86 20.83 45.47
N ASN A 29 48.60 21.00 45.10
CA ASN A 29 48.03 20.50 43.84
C ASN A 29 47.78 21.67 42.87
N ARG A 30 48.36 21.60 41.67
CA ARG A 30 48.06 22.57 40.60
C ARG A 30 46.70 22.22 39.94
N PRO A 31 45.98 23.19 39.36
CA PRO A 31 44.75 22.90 38.61
C PRO A 31 45.01 21.97 37.42
N GLY A 32 44.00 21.15 37.06
CA GLY A 32 44.01 20.31 35.85
C GLY A 32 44.81 19.00 35.93
N LEU A 33 45.21 18.57 37.13
CA LEU A 33 45.88 17.27 37.31
C LEU A 33 44.90 16.10 37.13
N ALA A 34 45.36 15.03 36.46
CA ALA A 34 44.61 13.78 36.31
C ALA A 34 44.49 12.98 37.62
N GLN A 35 45.30 13.30 38.63
CA GLN A 35 45.25 12.74 39.98
C GLN A 35 45.76 13.79 40.96
N ILE A 36 45.13 13.94 42.12
CA ILE A 36 45.67 14.76 43.21
C ILE A 36 46.59 13.94 44.11
N ALA A 37 47.67 14.58 44.54
CA ALA A 37 48.51 14.09 45.61
C ALA A 37 47.92 14.56 46.94
N TYR A 38 47.61 13.62 47.85
CA TYR A 38 47.14 13.95 49.20
C TYR A 38 47.86 13.15 50.30
N ARG A 39 48.96 12.49 49.94
CA ARG A 39 49.77 11.70 50.87
C ARG A 39 50.67 12.60 51.72
N LEU A 40 50.43 12.64 53.04
CA LEU A 40 51.21 13.43 54.01
C LEU A 40 52.57 12.81 54.35
N GLY A 41 52.75 11.53 54.06
CA GLY A 41 53.97 10.77 54.33
C GLY A 41 53.87 9.30 53.90
N THR A 42 54.98 8.60 53.90
CA THR A 42 55.06 7.14 53.80
C THR A 42 55.47 6.56 55.15
N PHE A 43 55.40 5.23 55.32
CA PHE A 43 55.92 4.57 56.53
C PHE A 43 57.32 5.09 56.91
N GLY A 44 58.24 5.13 55.94
CA GLY A 44 59.62 5.59 56.16
C GLY A 44 59.71 7.04 56.66
N SER A 45 58.90 7.96 56.12
CA SER A 45 58.93 9.38 56.52
C SER A 45 58.30 9.60 57.89
N PHE A 46 57.20 8.91 58.20
CA PHE A 46 56.56 8.99 59.51
C PHE A 46 57.45 8.38 60.60
N ARG A 47 58.04 7.20 60.35
CA ARG A 47 58.98 6.56 61.26
C ARG A 47 60.16 7.48 61.57
N GLN A 48 60.77 8.07 60.53
CA GLN A 48 61.90 8.98 60.71
C GLN A 48 61.50 10.23 61.49
N ALA A 49 60.35 10.84 61.19
CA ALA A 49 59.85 12.01 61.91
C ALA A 49 59.63 11.70 63.40
N MET A 50 58.94 10.60 63.72
CA MET A 50 58.65 10.21 65.10
C MET A 50 59.91 9.84 65.88
N LEU A 51 60.85 9.09 65.29
CA LEU A 51 62.15 8.80 65.91
C LEU A 51 62.98 10.08 66.11
N GLY A 52 62.85 11.02 65.17
CA GLY A 52 63.44 12.35 65.23
C GLY A 52 62.91 13.18 66.39
N GLU A 53 61.64 13.08 66.78
CA GLU A 53 61.06 13.86 67.87
C GLU A 53 61.41 13.35 69.28
N ILE A 54 61.92 12.10 69.43
CA ILE A 54 62.21 11.50 70.75
C ILE A 54 63.07 12.42 71.64
N HIS A 55 64.08 13.09 71.07
CA HIS A 55 64.98 13.97 71.81
C HIS A 55 64.34 15.28 72.30
N ARG A 56 63.15 15.64 71.78
CA ARG A 56 62.42 16.86 72.15
C ARG A 56 61.45 16.64 73.31
N HIS A 57 61.20 15.38 73.68
CA HIS A 57 60.32 15.01 74.78
C HIS A 57 61.16 14.49 75.95
N ALA A 58 61.22 15.28 77.03
CA ALA A 58 62.04 14.97 78.20
C ALA A 58 61.65 13.63 78.84
N GLU A 59 60.37 13.25 78.73
CA GLU A 59 59.80 11.99 79.21
C GLU A 59 60.34 10.76 78.46
N LEU A 60 60.85 10.94 77.24
CA LEU A 60 61.39 9.88 76.38
C LEU A 60 62.92 9.87 76.34
N SER A 61 63.59 10.70 77.15
CA SER A 61 65.06 10.82 77.19
C SER A 61 65.79 9.51 77.53
N GLY A 62 65.11 8.55 78.18
CA GLY A 62 65.63 7.22 78.46
C GLY A 62 65.61 6.24 77.28
N LEU A 63 64.91 6.56 76.17
CA LEU A 63 64.82 5.70 74.99
C LEU A 63 65.99 5.96 74.03
N ALA A 64 67.11 5.25 74.23
CA ALA A 64 68.36 5.47 73.49
C ALA A 64 68.49 4.66 72.18
N THR A 65 67.80 3.51 72.07
CA THR A 65 67.87 2.66 70.88
C THR A 65 67.06 3.23 69.70
N ARG A 66 67.52 2.95 68.48
CA ARG A 66 66.83 3.26 67.22
C ARG A 66 66.68 2.03 66.32
N GLU A 67 67.06 0.88 66.86
CA GLU A 67 66.99 -0.41 66.18
C GLU A 67 65.54 -0.92 66.15
N SER A 68 65.15 -1.56 65.05
CA SER A 68 63.78 -2.07 64.86
C SER A 68 63.45 -3.28 65.73
N ASP A 69 64.44 -3.89 66.41
CA ASP A 69 64.25 -5.02 67.32
C ASP A 69 63.85 -4.61 68.75
N ASP A 70 63.78 -3.31 69.05
CA ASP A 70 63.28 -2.79 70.31
C ASP A 70 61.75 -2.57 70.31
N HIS A 71 61.08 -3.04 71.36
CA HIS A 71 59.61 -3.00 71.46
C HIS A 71 59.02 -1.57 71.45
N ALA A 72 59.74 -0.57 71.98
CA ALA A 72 59.27 0.82 71.95
C ALA A 72 59.46 1.44 70.56
N VAL A 73 60.51 1.07 69.83
CA VAL A 73 60.67 1.42 68.41
C VAL A 73 59.61 0.71 67.55
N THR A 74 59.29 -0.55 67.83
CA THR A 74 58.18 -1.26 67.15
C THR A 74 56.84 -0.55 67.34
N LEU A 75 56.53 -0.01 68.53
CA LEU A 75 55.32 0.79 68.73
C LEU A 75 55.30 2.04 67.85
N ILE A 76 56.43 2.74 67.72
CA ILE A 76 56.57 3.89 66.82
C ILE A 76 56.36 3.47 65.35
N GLU A 77 56.91 2.32 64.96
CA GLU A 77 56.72 1.74 63.62
C GLU A 77 55.26 1.37 63.35
N LEU A 78 54.52 0.84 64.34
CA LEU A 78 53.09 0.59 64.21
C LEU A 78 52.29 1.87 63.97
N PHE A 79 52.64 2.97 64.66
CA PHE A 79 52.03 4.29 64.41
C PHE A 79 52.44 4.86 63.05
N ALA A 80 53.67 4.64 62.59
CA ALA A 80 54.11 5.02 61.25
C ALA A 80 53.36 4.24 60.16
N ALA A 81 53.11 2.94 60.37
CA ALA A 81 52.32 2.11 59.48
C ALA A 81 50.85 2.54 59.44
N LEU A 82 50.26 2.84 60.60
CA LEU A 82 48.92 3.40 60.68
C LEU A 82 48.84 4.73 59.92
N GLY A 83 49.81 5.64 60.13
CA GLY A 83 49.89 6.91 59.41
C GLY A 83 49.95 6.71 57.90
N ASP A 84 50.76 5.75 57.43
CA ASP A 84 50.90 5.43 56.02
C ASP A 84 49.59 4.91 55.39
N VAL A 85 48.93 3.97 56.06
CA VAL A 85 47.64 3.40 55.63
C VAL A 85 46.56 4.48 55.59
N LEU A 86 46.44 5.29 56.65
CA LEU A 86 45.44 6.35 56.72
C LEU A 86 45.64 7.38 55.61
N THR A 87 46.88 7.83 55.38
CA THR A 87 47.13 8.83 54.35
C THR A 87 47.00 8.28 52.92
N PHE A 88 47.23 6.98 52.71
CA PHE A 88 46.93 6.30 51.46
C PHE A 88 45.42 6.32 51.16
N TYR A 89 44.58 5.93 52.14
CA TYR A 89 43.13 5.96 51.95
C TYR A 89 42.59 7.38 51.80
N ASN A 90 43.12 8.36 52.55
CA ASN A 90 42.72 9.77 52.39
C ASN A 90 43.00 10.28 50.97
N GLU A 91 44.12 9.89 50.35
CA GLU A 91 44.41 10.23 48.96
C GLU A 91 43.42 9.58 47.98
N ARG A 92 43.06 8.31 48.20
CA ARG A 92 42.05 7.64 47.39
C ARG A 92 40.69 8.33 47.51
N ILE A 93 40.24 8.60 48.73
CA ILE A 93 38.99 9.32 49.01
C ILE A 93 39.01 10.71 48.36
N ALA A 94 40.12 11.45 48.48
CA ALA A 94 40.22 12.79 47.92
C ALA A 94 40.08 12.78 46.38
N ASN A 95 40.67 11.79 45.70
CA ASN A 95 40.52 11.64 44.25
C ASN A 95 39.07 11.29 43.85
N GLU A 96 38.31 10.62 44.71
CA GLU A 96 36.88 10.33 44.49
C GLU A 96 35.95 11.55 44.68
N MET A 97 36.46 12.67 45.22
CA MET A 97 35.67 13.90 45.43
C MET A 97 35.59 14.80 44.20
N TYR A 98 36.36 14.53 43.15
CA TYR A 98 36.41 15.35 41.93
C TYR A 98 35.97 14.56 40.71
N LEU A 99 35.06 15.14 39.91
CA LEU A 99 34.40 14.47 38.79
C LEU A 99 35.40 13.86 37.78
N VAL A 100 36.50 14.56 37.48
CA VAL A 100 37.52 14.10 36.52
C VAL A 100 38.39 12.95 37.06
N GLN A 101 38.54 12.86 38.37
CA GLN A 101 39.50 11.96 39.03
C GLN A 101 38.83 10.73 39.65
N ALA A 102 37.53 10.81 39.94
CA ALA A 102 36.77 9.73 40.53
C ALA A 102 36.75 8.51 39.61
N VAL A 103 37.11 7.34 40.16
CA VAL A 103 37.17 6.06 39.45
C VAL A 103 35.95 5.21 39.79
N HIS A 104 35.44 5.30 41.03
CA HIS A 104 34.23 4.56 41.41
C HIS A 104 32.99 5.20 40.78
N LYS A 105 32.19 4.38 40.09
CA LYS A 105 30.95 4.81 39.44
C LYS A 105 30.00 5.51 40.41
N ALA A 106 29.82 4.97 41.62
CA ALA A 106 28.97 5.57 42.65
C ALA A 106 29.41 7.00 43.03
N SER A 107 30.71 7.28 43.08
CA SER A 107 31.23 8.62 43.32
C SER A 107 30.86 9.57 42.19
N VAL A 108 31.07 9.14 40.93
CA VAL A 108 30.71 9.93 39.74
C VAL A 108 29.22 10.25 39.75
N GLU A 109 28.36 9.25 39.98
CA GLU A 109 26.90 9.42 40.05
C GLU A 109 26.46 10.41 41.13
N HIS A 110 27.06 10.34 42.32
CA HIS A 110 26.78 11.30 43.38
C HIS A 110 27.24 12.71 43.01
N LEU A 111 28.43 12.86 42.41
CA LEU A 111 28.99 14.15 42.01
C LEU A 111 28.16 14.82 40.91
N VAL A 112 27.76 14.08 39.87
CA VAL A 112 26.90 14.62 38.81
C VAL A 112 25.47 14.88 39.33
N GLY A 113 25.01 14.10 40.32
CA GLY A 113 23.74 14.33 41.00
C GLY A 113 23.67 15.68 41.72
N LEU A 114 24.80 16.22 42.21
CA LEU A 114 24.85 17.54 42.85
C LEU A 114 24.45 18.69 41.90
N VAL A 115 24.67 18.51 40.59
CA VAL A 115 24.25 19.47 39.55
C VAL A 115 22.92 19.10 38.90
N GLY A 116 22.19 18.13 39.48
CA GLY A 116 20.90 17.67 38.99
C GLY A 116 20.98 16.75 37.77
N TYR A 117 22.17 16.27 37.40
CA TYR A 117 22.33 15.33 36.29
C TYR A 117 22.09 13.90 36.77
N VAL A 118 21.22 13.17 36.07
CA VAL A 118 20.94 11.76 36.34
C VAL A 118 21.38 10.97 35.11
N PRO A 119 22.33 10.03 35.23
CA PRO A 119 22.76 9.22 34.10
C PRO A 119 21.58 8.51 33.45
N ARG A 120 21.55 8.53 32.12
CA ARG A 120 20.46 7.91 31.36
C ARG A 120 20.50 6.38 31.51
N PRO A 121 19.36 5.72 31.75
CA PRO A 121 19.29 4.27 31.77
C PRO A 121 19.38 3.65 30.37
N ALA A 122 19.54 2.33 30.31
CA ALA A 122 19.46 1.61 29.06
C ALA A 122 18.07 1.78 28.41
N LEU A 123 18.05 2.02 27.10
CA LEU A 123 16.83 2.20 26.33
C LEU A 123 16.36 0.88 25.75
N SER A 124 15.05 0.71 25.70
CA SER A 124 14.43 -0.39 24.98
C SER A 124 14.43 -0.16 23.48
N ALA A 125 14.71 -1.23 22.73
CA ALA A 125 14.43 -1.23 21.31
C ALA A 125 12.92 -1.19 21.03
N MET A 126 12.55 -0.69 19.85
CA MET A 126 11.19 -0.59 19.36
C MET A 126 11.13 -1.10 17.91
N GLY A 127 9.96 -1.55 17.47
CA GLY A 127 9.74 -1.92 16.09
C GLY A 127 8.29 -2.28 15.80
N ALA A 128 8.00 -2.52 14.53
CA ALA A 128 6.66 -2.89 14.08
C ALA A 128 6.53 -4.42 13.93
N LEU A 129 5.47 -4.98 14.50
CA LEU A 129 5.06 -6.36 14.29
C LEU A 129 3.93 -6.40 13.27
N SER A 130 4.03 -7.30 12.30
CA SER A 130 2.98 -7.67 11.35
C SER A 130 2.42 -9.04 11.74
N PHE A 131 1.11 -9.14 11.84
CA PHE A 131 0.40 -10.35 12.29
C PHE A 131 -0.36 -11.00 11.13
N GLU A 132 -0.23 -12.31 11.00
CA GLU A 132 -1.03 -13.10 10.08
C GLU A 132 -2.24 -13.68 10.82
N ILE A 133 -3.44 -13.43 10.30
CA ILE A 133 -4.71 -13.91 10.83
C ILE A 133 -5.29 -14.98 9.89
N GLU A 134 -6.07 -15.92 10.40
CA GLU A 134 -6.79 -16.87 9.56
C GLU A 134 -7.71 -16.14 8.57
N GLU A 135 -7.75 -16.65 7.33
CA GLU A 135 -8.54 -16.07 6.24
C GLU A 135 -10.03 -16.02 6.62
N GLY A 136 -10.70 -14.91 6.31
CA GLY A 136 -12.10 -14.67 6.68
C GLY A 136 -12.35 -14.44 8.18
N LYS A 137 -11.32 -14.46 9.04
CA LYS A 137 -11.46 -14.19 10.48
C LYS A 137 -10.97 -12.81 10.87
N SER A 138 -11.52 -12.29 11.97
CA SER A 138 -11.02 -11.11 12.66
C SER A 138 -10.73 -11.46 14.13
N THR A 139 -9.71 -10.84 14.71
CA THR A 139 -9.32 -11.06 16.10
C THR A 139 -8.79 -9.78 16.75
N ARG A 140 -8.90 -9.72 18.07
CA ARG A 140 -8.40 -8.61 18.89
C ARG A 140 -7.03 -8.97 19.45
N LEU A 141 -6.01 -8.23 19.07
CA LEU A 141 -4.66 -8.37 19.60
C LEU A 141 -4.47 -7.28 20.66
N ARG A 142 -4.41 -7.67 21.93
CA ARG A 142 -4.28 -6.75 23.07
C ARG A 142 -2.91 -6.05 23.09
N ALA A 143 -2.84 -4.91 23.77
CA ALA A 143 -1.56 -4.38 24.26
C ALA A 143 -0.94 -5.35 25.28
N GLY A 144 0.39 -5.43 25.31
CA GLY A 144 1.13 -6.38 26.16
C GLY A 144 1.17 -7.81 25.60
N LEU A 145 0.85 -8.03 24.33
CA LEU A 145 0.98 -9.35 23.69
C LEU A 145 2.46 -9.66 23.49
N LYS A 146 2.93 -10.77 24.07
CA LYS A 146 4.34 -11.17 24.10
C LYS A 146 4.77 -11.93 22.84
N VAL A 147 5.86 -11.49 22.23
CA VAL A 147 6.51 -12.14 21.08
C VAL A 147 8.00 -12.29 21.37
N MET A 148 8.53 -13.48 21.17
CA MET A 148 9.91 -13.83 21.45
C MET A 148 10.72 -13.95 20.15
N SER A 149 11.99 -13.56 20.23
CA SER A 149 12.94 -13.69 19.14
C SER A 149 13.42 -15.13 18.97
N ILE A 150 13.83 -15.46 17.76
CA ILE A 150 14.64 -16.64 17.46
C ILE A 150 16.11 -16.23 17.70
N PRO A 151 16.80 -16.76 18.72
CA PRO A 151 18.19 -16.42 18.98
C PRO A 151 19.12 -16.99 17.90
N GLY A 152 20.12 -16.22 17.49
CA GLY A 152 21.25 -16.72 16.70
C GLY A 152 22.23 -17.59 17.52
N PRO A 153 23.26 -18.15 16.88
CA PRO A 153 24.39 -18.76 17.59
C PRO A 153 25.00 -17.69 18.51
N ASP A 154 25.03 -17.94 19.82
CA ASP A 154 25.54 -17.02 20.86
C ASP A 154 24.62 -15.84 21.26
N GLU A 155 23.36 -15.80 20.79
CA GLU A 155 22.35 -14.82 21.27
C GLU A 155 21.38 -15.46 22.28
N THR A 156 20.82 -14.64 23.18
CA THR A 156 19.73 -15.07 24.07
C THR A 156 18.39 -14.61 23.51
N ALA A 157 17.32 -15.38 23.75
CA ALA A 157 15.99 -15.01 23.31
C ALA A 157 15.53 -13.70 23.99
N GLN A 158 15.04 -12.76 23.18
CA GLN A 158 14.54 -11.47 23.64
C GLN A 158 13.02 -11.43 23.50
N VAL A 159 12.33 -10.84 24.48
CA VAL A 159 10.87 -10.75 24.49
C VAL A 159 10.43 -9.33 24.20
N PHE A 160 9.51 -9.19 23.26
CA PHE A 160 8.85 -7.95 22.90
C PHE A 160 7.39 -7.99 23.32
N GLU A 161 6.84 -6.83 23.67
CA GLU A 161 5.42 -6.68 23.92
C GLU A 161 4.82 -5.60 23.00
N THR A 162 3.62 -5.86 22.49
CA THR A 162 2.84 -4.87 21.75
C THR A 162 2.51 -3.67 22.65
N LEU A 163 2.66 -2.47 22.11
CA LEU A 163 2.41 -1.21 22.82
C LEU A 163 0.96 -0.74 22.72
N GLU A 164 0.20 -1.34 21.80
CA GLU A 164 -1.17 -0.95 21.52
C GLU A 164 -2.02 -2.18 21.23
N GLU A 165 -3.33 -1.97 21.32
CA GLU A 165 -4.30 -2.95 20.87
C GLU A 165 -4.67 -2.70 19.41
N ILE A 166 -4.78 -3.78 18.62
CA ILE A 166 -5.29 -3.71 17.24
C ILE A 166 -6.40 -4.74 16.99
N ARG A 167 -7.36 -4.36 16.14
CA ARG A 167 -8.31 -5.30 15.52
C ARG A 167 -7.70 -5.82 14.21
N ALA A 168 -7.20 -7.04 14.23
CA ALA A 168 -6.56 -7.68 13.09
C ALA A 168 -7.59 -8.48 12.27
N ASN A 169 -7.44 -8.50 10.94
CA ASN A 169 -8.35 -9.15 10.01
C ASN A 169 -7.56 -9.95 8.95
N GLY A 170 -7.97 -11.18 8.67
CA GLY A 170 -7.32 -12.08 7.71
C GLY A 170 -7.23 -11.50 6.30
N ARG A 171 -8.21 -10.67 5.89
CA ARG A 171 -8.19 -9.96 4.61
C ARG A 171 -7.00 -9.01 4.48
N LEU A 172 -6.48 -8.47 5.59
CA LEU A 172 -5.37 -7.51 5.63
C LEU A 172 -3.99 -8.15 5.80
N ASN A 173 -3.85 -9.47 5.66
CA ASN A 173 -2.57 -10.14 5.84
C ASN A 173 -1.50 -9.69 4.85
N ALA A 174 -1.83 -9.59 3.56
CA ALA A 174 -0.90 -9.23 2.48
C ALA A 174 -1.64 -8.87 1.16
N VAL A 175 -2.36 -7.75 1.16
CA VAL A 175 -3.29 -7.35 0.09
C VAL A 175 -2.54 -6.75 -1.10
N PRO A 176 -2.77 -7.21 -2.35
CA PRO A 176 -2.28 -6.51 -3.53
C PRO A 176 -2.79 -5.07 -3.60
N VAL A 177 -1.87 -4.12 -3.76
CA VAL A 177 -2.20 -2.69 -3.92
C VAL A 177 -1.48 -2.13 -5.15
N PHE A 178 -2.10 -1.14 -5.78
CA PHE A 178 -1.65 -0.58 -7.05
C PHE A 178 -1.52 0.94 -6.96
N ALA A 179 -0.85 1.52 -7.95
CA ALA A 179 -0.98 2.95 -8.20
C ALA A 179 -2.44 3.31 -8.52
N PRO A 180 -2.91 4.54 -8.26
CA PRO A 180 -4.23 4.99 -8.68
C PRO A 180 -4.46 4.71 -10.17
N PHE A 181 -5.55 4.03 -10.50
CA PHE A 181 -5.84 3.64 -11.87
C PHE A 181 -6.11 4.85 -12.77
N LEU A 182 -5.73 4.72 -14.05
CA LEU A 182 -5.97 5.72 -15.08
C LEU A 182 -7.01 5.20 -16.07
N ARG A 183 -7.96 6.05 -16.45
CA ARG A 183 -8.93 5.74 -17.50
C ARG A 183 -8.24 5.76 -18.86
N ILE A 184 -8.55 4.78 -19.69
CA ILE A 184 -7.93 4.57 -21.00
C ILE A 184 -8.97 4.13 -22.03
N ASN A 185 -8.70 4.42 -23.31
CA ASN A 185 -9.42 3.79 -24.42
C ASN A 185 -8.61 2.55 -24.91
N PRO A 186 -9.02 1.32 -24.58
CA PRO A 186 -8.28 0.08 -24.91
C PRO A 186 -8.11 -0.14 -26.41
N LEU A 187 -8.94 0.49 -27.24
CA LEU A 187 -8.93 0.36 -28.70
C LEU A 187 -8.49 1.66 -29.40
N ALA A 188 -7.79 2.57 -28.72
CA ALA A 188 -7.26 3.77 -29.36
C ALA A 188 -6.32 3.45 -30.54
N GLU A 189 -6.30 4.33 -31.55
CA GLU A 189 -5.39 4.22 -32.71
C GLU A 189 -3.93 4.07 -32.27
N GLY A 190 -3.17 3.20 -32.95
CA GLY A 190 -1.77 2.91 -32.63
C GLY A 190 -1.57 1.96 -31.46
N ARG A 191 -2.63 1.57 -30.74
CA ARG A 191 -2.53 0.69 -29.58
C ARG A 191 -2.28 -0.77 -29.98
N THR A 192 -1.39 -1.43 -29.24
CA THR A 192 -0.98 -2.84 -29.41
C THR A 192 -1.21 -3.68 -28.17
N THR A 193 -1.71 -3.08 -27.09
CA THR A 193 -1.97 -3.77 -25.83
C THR A 193 -3.05 -3.07 -25.01
N ALA A 194 -3.89 -3.86 -24.34
CA ALA A 194 -4.89 -3.36 -23.40
C ALA A 194 -5.22 -4.41 -22.33
N PRO A 195 -5.65 -3.97 -21.14
CA PRO A 195 -6.23 -4.85 -20.15
C PRO A 195 -7.59 -5.40 -20.63
N VAL A 196 -7.86 -6.65 -20.28
CA VAL A 196 -9.10 -7.36 -20.64
C VAL A 196 -9.84 -7.79 -19.38
N THR A 197 -11.17 -7.73 -19.41
CA THR A 197 -12.05 -8.31 -18.40
C THR A 197 -12.30 -9.79 -18.69
N ASP A 198 -12.31 -10.16 -19.97
CA ASP A 198 -12.40 -11.54 -20.44
C ASP A 198 -11.66 -11.66 -21.79
N ALA A 199 -10.76 -12.63 -21.90
CA ALA A 199 -10.01 -12.89 -23.13
C ALA A 199 -10.75 -13.82 -24.11
N ALA A 200 -11.98 -14.26 -23.79
CA ALA A 200 -12.81 -15.14 -24.61
C ALA A 200 -12.08 -16.42 -25.08
N GLY A 201 -11.21 -16.98 -24.23
CA GLY A 201 -10.44 -18.19 -24.54
C GLY A 201 -9.31 -18.01 -25.56
N LEU A 202 -8.89 -16.78 -25.86
CA LEU A 202 -7.74 -16.52 -26.73
C LEU A 202 -6.43 -17.16 -26.20
N ILE A 203 -5.53 -17.48 -27.12
CA ILE A 203 -4.17 -17.97 -26.85
C ILE A 203 -3.14 -17.17 -27.66
N ALA A 204 -1.87 -17.21 -27.25
CA ALA A 204 -0.77 -16.63 -28.02
C ALA A 204 -0.69 -17.26 -29.42
N GLY A 205 -0.52 -16.43 -30.46
CA GLY A 205 -0.60 -16.83 -31.86
C GLY A 205 -2.03 -16.96 -32.41
N GLY A 206 -3.04 -16.98 -31.55
CA GLY A 206 -4.45 -16.92 -31.95
C GLY A 206 -4.78 -15.60 -32.66
N ARG A 207 -5.94 -15.55 -33.33
CA ARG A 207 -6.41 -14.35 -34.03
C ARG A 207 -7.72 -13.85 -33.42
N PHE A 208 -7.97 -12.56 -33.54
CA PHE A 208 -9.26 -11.95 -33.26
C PHE A 208 -9.56 -10.86 -34.28
N VAL A 209 -10.84 -10.52 -34.40
CA VAL A 209 -11.31 -9.45 -35.28
C VAL A 209 -11.93 -8.35 -34.44
N LEU A 210 -11.56 -7.11 -34.73
CA LEU A 210 -12.29 -5.92 -34.31
C LEU A 210 -13.30 -5.59 -35.41
N PHE A 211 -14.57 -5.46 -35.09
CA PHE A 211 -15.61 -5.20 -36.10
C PHE A 211 -16.76 -4.34 -35.57
N GLY A 212 -17.36 -3.59 -36.49
CA GLY A 212 -18.43 -2.61 -36.21
C GLY A 212 -18.27 -1.38 -37.11
N ARG A 213 -19.32 -0.56 -37.26
CA ARG A 213 -19.28 0.66 -38.11
C ARG A 213 -18.77 0.40 -39.55
N ASN A 214 -19.16 -0.72 -40.16
CA ASN A 214 -18.68 -1.16 -41.48
C ASN A 214 -17.15 -1.36 -41.59
N LEU A 215 -16.45 -1.47 -40.46
CA LEU A 215 -15.02 -1.73 -40.34
C LEU A 215 -14.77 -3.16 -39.85
N ILE A 216 -13.70 -3.78 -40.35
CA ILE A 216 -13.15 -5.02 -39.79
C ILE A 216 -11.61 -4.98 -39.80
N GLU A 217 -10.98 -5.17 -38.64
CA GLU A 217 -9.53 -5.29 -38.48
C GLU A 217 -9.17 -6.66 -37.89
N GLU A 218 -8.34 -7.43 -38.59
CA GLU A 218 -7.78 -8.68 -38.08
C GLU A 218 -6.54 -8.40 -37.23
N LYS A 219 -6.44 -9.07 -36.09
CA LYS A 219 -5.33 -8.96 -35.13
C LYS A 219 -4.81 -10.34 -34.78
N THR A 220 -3.50 -10.45 -34.58
CA THR A 220 -2.83 -11.65 -34.07
C THR A 220 -2.38 -11.39 -32.65
N VAL A 221 -2.75 -12.29 -31.73
CA VAL A 221 -2.35 -12.24 -30.32
C VAL A 221 -0.86 -12.51 -30.20
N ARG A 222 -0.12 -11.56 -29.62
CA ARG A 222 1.30 -11.75 -29.27
C ARG A 222 1.43 -12.49 -27.95
N ALA A 223 0.74 -12.00 -26.92
CA ALA A 223 0.76 -12.59 -25.58
C ALA A 223 -0.48 -12.20 -24.77
N LEU A 224 -0.82 -13.08 -23.83
CA LEU A 224 -1.73 -12.83 -22.72
C LEU A 224 -0.90 -12.92 -21.44
N ALA A 225 -0.75 -11.81 -20.73
CA ALA A 225 -0.01 -11.73 -19.48
C ALA A 225 -1.00 -11.44 -18.34
N SER A 226 -0.94 -12.20 -17.27
CA SER A 226 -1.79 -11.98 -16.08
C SER A 226 -0.92 -11.63 -14.89
N ASP A 227 -1.31 -10.58 -14.17
CA ASP A 227 -0.72 -10.19 -12.90
C ASP A 227 -1.83 -9.93 -11.86
N ALA A 228 -1.47 -9.42 -10.69
CA ALA A 228 -2.44 -9.09 -9.65
C ALA A 228 -3.44 -8.00 -10.07
N GLY A 229 -3.10 -7.17 -11.06
CA GLY A 229 -3.92 -6.11 -11.63
C GLY A 229 -4.83 -6.58 -12.78
N GLY A 230 -4.79 -7.87 -13.13
CA GLY A 230 -5.65 -8.51 -14.12
C GLY A 230 -4.89 -9.02 -15.35
N THR A 231 -5.65 -9.42 -16.36
CA THR A 231 -5.10 -9.95 -17.62
C THR A 231 -4.92 -8.83 -18.64
N ARG A 232 -3.79 -8.83 -19.33
CA ARG A 232 -3.45 -7.92 -20.43
C ARG A 232 -3.25 -8.69 -21.72
N LEU A 233 -3.97 -8.26 -22.75
CA LEU A 233 -3.84 -8.76 -24.11
C LEU A 233 -2.87 -7.85 -24.89
N SER A 234 -1.93 -8.45 -25.62
CA SER A 234 -1.05 -7.77 -26.57
C SER A 234 -1.19 -8.37 -27.97
N TRP A 235 -1.11 -7.56 -29.01
CA TRP A 235 -1.43 -7.96 -30.38
C TRP A 235 -0.65 -7.20 -31.46
N THR A 236 -0.80 -7.65 -32.70
CA THR A 236 -0.25 -7.01 -33.90
C THR A 236 -1.13 -7.30 -35.13
N PRO A 237 -1.23 -6.39 -36.12
CA PRO A 237 -0.74 -5.01 -36.12
C PRO A 237 -1.48 -4.12 -35.09
N ALA A 238 -0.97 -2.91 -34.83
CA ALA A 238 -1.64 -1.92 -33.99
C ALA A 238 -3.06 -1.63 -34.48
N VAL A 239 -3.93 -1.07 -33.64
CA VAL A 239 -5.24 -0.54 -34.10
C VAL A 239 -5.01 0.51 -35.18
N GLN A 240 -5.71 0.40 -36.31
CA GLN A 240 -5.44 1.21 -37.50
C GLN A 240 -6.45 2.34 -37.68
N ALA A 241 -7.72 2.09 -37.39
CA ALA A 241 -8.76 3.10 -37.53
C ALA A 241 -8.78 4.07 -36.34
N PRO A 242 -9.05 5.36 -36.58
CA PRO A 242 -9.27 6.34 -35.53
C PRO A 242 -10.61 6.10 -34.82
N ASP A 243 -10.73 6.66 -33.62
CA ASP A 243 -11.98 6.72 -32.84
C ASP A 243 -12.66 5.37 -32.53
N LEU A 244 -11.91 4.27 -32.53
CA LEU A 244 -12.41 2.99 -32.02
C LEU A 244 -12.45 2.99 -30.50
N ASN A 245 -13.52 2.46 -29.92
CA ASN A 245 -13.69 2.26 -28.48
C ASN A 245 -14.64 1.08 -28.20
N GLU A 246 -14.59 0.49 -27.00
CA GLU A 246 -15.37 -0.71 -26.69
C GLU A 246 -16.90 -0.51 -26.68
N GLY A 247 -17.39 0.74 -26.64
CA GLY A 247 -18.82 1.02 -26.68
C GLY A 247 -19.48 0.77 -28.05
N HIS A 248 -18.68 0.69 -29.11
CA HIS A 248 -19.16 0.69 -30.51
C HIS A 248 -18.47 -0.34 -31.38
N ILE A 249 -17.37 -0.92 -30.92
CA ILE A 249 -16.59 -1.92 -31.65
C ILE A 249 -16.60 -3.20 -30.85
N ARG A 250 -16.91 -4.30 -31.52
CA ARG A 250 -16.83 -5.64 -30.96
C ARG A 250 -15.48 -6.24 -31.27
N ALA A 251 -15.04 -7.11 -30.38
CA ALA A 251 -13.85 -7.91 -30.57
C ALA A 251 -14.22 -9.36 -30.33
N ALA A 252 -13.95 -10.25 -31.27
CA ALA A 252 -14.22 -11.68 -31.10
C ALA A 252 -13.03 -12.51 -31.60
N PRO A 253 -12.72 -13.66 -30.96
CA PRO A 253 -11.75 -14.60 -31.50
C PRO A 253 -12.11 -14.96 -32.95
N ALA A 254 -11.13 -14.98 -33.84
CA ALA A 254 -11.30 -15.38 -35.24
C ALA A 254 -10.75 -16.80 -35.40
N LEU A 255 -11.64 -17.79 -35.32
CA LEU A 255 -11.29 -19.20 -35.31
C LEU A 255 -10.70 -19.62 -36.67
N ARG A 256 -11.44 -19.32 -37.74
CA ARG A 256 -10.97 -19.50 -39.11
C ARG A 256 -11.67 -18.57 -40.08
N ARG A 257 -11.06 -18.43 -41.26
CA ARG A 257 -11.65 -17.68 -42.38
C ARG A 257 -12.31 -18.69 -43.32
N LEU A 258 -13.57 -18.47 -43.62
CA LEU A 258 -14.36 -19.24 -44.56
C LEU A 258 -14.49 -18.44 -45.86
N ARG A 259 -14.90 -19.10 -46.94
CA ARG A 259 -15.17 -18.45 -48.22
C ARG A 259 -16.43 -19.04 -48.84
N LEU A 260 -17.16 -18.22 -49.59
CA LEU A 260 -18.32 -18.67 -50.35
C LEU A 260 -17.87 -19.33 -51.66
N PHE A 261 -18.65 -20.30 -52.15
CA PHE A 261 -18.42 -20.93 -53.45
C PHE A 261 -18.47 -19.89 -54.57
N GLY A 262 -17.39 -19.79 -55.36
CA GLY A 262 -17.24 -18.77 -56.39
C GLY A 262 -16.60 -17.45 -55.92
N HIS A 263 -16.01 -17.39 -54.73
CA HIS A 263 -15.25 -16.21 -54.25
C HIS A 263 -14.11 -15.78 -55.19
N ASN A 264 -13.60 -16.71 -56.02
CA ASN A 264 -12.54 -16.50 -57.00
C ASN A 264 -13.03 -16.67 -58.45
N ALA A 265 -14.35 -16.66 -58.68
CA ALA A 265 -14.91 -16.79 -60.02
C ALA A 265 -14.51 -15.57 -60.89
N PRO A 266 -14.15 -15.77 -62.18
CA PRO A 266 -13.88 -14.66 -63.08
C PRO A 266 -15.14 -13.80 -63.31
N ALA A 267 -14.98 -12.58 -63.81
CA ALA A 267 -16.11 -11.71 -64.15
C ALA A 267 -16.97 -12.30 -65.30
N THR A 268 -16.32 -12.96 -66.25
CA THR A 268 -16.95 -13.58 -67.42
C THR A 268 -16.32 -14.95 -67.70
N HIS A 269 -17.02 -15.77 -68.47
CA HIS A 269 -16.48 -17.01 -69.04
C HIS A 269 -16.90 -17.14 -70.50
N ASN A 270 -16.14 -17.91 -71.28
CA ASN A 270 -16.46 -18.13 -72.69
C ASN A 270 -17.39 -19.34 -72.84
N VAL A 271 -18.51 -19.14 -73.53
CA VAL A 271 -19.49 -20.17 -73.85
C VAL A 271 -19.37 -20.51 -75.33
N TYR A 272 -19.43 -21.81 -75.64
CA TYR A 272 -19.44 -22.30 -77.00
C TYR A 272 -20.87 -22.57 -77.45
N ASP A 273 -21.36 -21.82 -78.44
CA ASP A 273 -22.66 -22.07 -79.08
C ASP A 273 -22.46 -22.73 -80.45
N PRO A 274 -22.69 -24.06 -80.58
CA PRO A 274 -22.54 -24.76 -81.85
C PRO A 274 -23.57 -24.35 -82.91
N ALA A 275 -24.69 -23.73 -82.51
CA ALA A 275 -25.76 -23.27 -83.41
C ALA A 275 -25.50 -21.86 -83.98
N ALA A 276 -24.56 -21.11 -83.41
CA ALA A 276 -24.17 -19.79 -83.89
C ALA A 276 -23.35 -19.85 -85.20
N LEU A 277 -23.36 -18.74 -85.95
CA LEU A 277 -22.51 -18.55 -87.13
C LEU A 277 -21.02 -18.78 -86.76
N PRO A 278 -20.16 -19.29 -87.68
CA PRO A 278 -18.78 -19.66 -87.38
C PRO A 278 -17.96 -18.58 -86.64
N GLN A 279 -18.22 -17.30 -86.93
CA GLN A 279 -17.58 -16.15 -86.28
C GLN A 279 -18.09 -15.80 -84.86
N ASN A 280 -19.23 -16.35 -84.44
CA ASN A 280 -19.89 -16.08 -83.15
C ASN A 280 -20.02 -17.33 -82.27
N ARG A 281 -19.34 -18.43 -82.60
CA ARG A 281 -19.44 -19.68 -81.82
C ARG A 281 -18.86 -19.59 -80.41
N TRP A 282 -18.04 -18.58 -80.14
CA TRP A 282 -17.55 -18.28 -78.81
C TRP A 282 -17.99 -16.87 -78.44
N HIS A 283 -18.76 -16.74 -77.36
CA HIS A 283 -19.09 -15.44 -76.76
C HIS A 283 -18.83 -15.48 -75.26
N SER A 284 -18.56 -14.32 -74.66
CA SER A 284 -18.35 -14.21 -73.22
C SER A 284 -19.67 -13.96 -72.50
N GLU A 285 -19.97 -14.76 -71.49
CA GLU A 285 -21.11 -14.58 -70.59
C GLU A 285 -20.64 -14.14 -69.21
N THR A 286 -21.36 -13.19 -68.61
CA THR A 286 -21.10 -12.68 -67.26
C THR A 286 -21.45 -13.72 -66.22
N ILE A 287 -20.57 -13.91 -65.24
CA ILE A 287 -20.87 -14.70 -64.04
C ILE A 287 -21.45 -13.74 -63.00
N ASP A 288 -22.73 -13.90 -62.69
CA ASP A 288 -23.40 -13.16 -61.62
C ASP A 288 -22.95 -13.68 -60.24
N GLY A 289 -22.08 -12.93 -59.59
CA GLY A 289 -21.55 -13.24 -58.26
C GLY A 289 -22.56 -13.01 -57.13
N ALA A 290 -23.73 -12.43 -57.40
CA ALA A 290 -24.71 -12.08 -56.39
C ALA A 290 -25.32 -13.32 -55.71
N ILE A 291 -25.81 -13.13 -54.49
CA ILE A 291 -26.67 -14.07 -53.78
C ILE A 291 -27.93 -13.31 -53.38
N ALA A 292 -29.09 -13.76 -53.90
CA ALA A 292 -30.37 -13.13 -53.64
C ALA A 292 -30.78 -13.24 -52.16
N SER A 293 -31.55 -12.28 -51.66
CA SER A 293 -32.07 -12.29 -50.29
C SER A 293 -33.00 -13.47 -49.97
N SER A 294 -33.55 -14.13 -50.99
CA SER A 294 -34.40 -15.32 -50.86
C SER A 294 -33.63 -16.62 -50.61
N VAL A 295 -32.30 -16.61 -50.73
CA VAL A 295 -31.47 -17.82 -50.57
C VAL A 295 -31.38 -18.20 -49.09
N ALA A 296 -31.78 -19.43 -48.75
CA ALA A 296 -31.83 -19.90 -47.37
C ALA A 296 -30.52 -20.55 -46.87
N ASP A 297 -29.65 -20.97 -47.80
CA ASP A 297 -28.39 -21.65 -47.51
C ASP A 297 -27.24 -21.13 -48.37
N TYR A 298 -26.06 -21.03 -47.79
CA TYR A 298 -24.90 -20.40 -48.39
C TYR A 298 -23.84 -21.46 -48.71
N PRO A 299 -23.51 -21.72 -49.99
CA PRO A 299 -22.48 -22.68 -50.35
C PRO A 299 -21.10 -22.14 -49.97
N LEU A 300 -20.34 -22.90 -49.18
CA LEU A 300 -18.94 -22.63 -48.90
C LEU A 300 -18.06 -23.09 -50.05
N ASP A 301 -16.79 -22.68 -50.08
CA ASP A 301 -15.87 -23.00 -51.19
C ASP A 301 -15.38 -24.45 -51.21
N SER A 302 -15.67 -25.23 -50.19
CA SER A 302 -15.23 -26.60 -49.99
C SER A 302 -16.14 -27.36 -49.02
N ARG A 303 -15.91 -28.66 -48.84
CA ARG A 303 -16.54 -29.43 -47.76
C ARG A 303 -15.83 -29.19 -46.43
N ILE A 304 -16.60 -28.87 -45.40
CA ILE A 304 -16.13 -28.55 -44.04
C ILE A 304 -16.90 -29.44 -43.05
N GLY A 305 -16.33 -30.62 -42.77
CA GLY A 305 -16.98 -31.63 -41.92
C GLY A 305 -17.00 -31.31 -40.43
N ASP A 306 -16.26 -30.30 -39.99
CA ASP A 306 -16.11 -29.88 -38.59
C ASP A 306 -16.70 -28.49 -38.31
N LEU A 307 -17.62 -28.01 -39.16
CA LEU A 307 -18.40 -26.80 -38.90
C LEU A 307 -19.69 -27.16 -38.18
N ASP A 308 -19.70 -26.95 -36.87
CA ASP A 308 -20.81 -27.34 -36.01
C ASP A 308 -22.07 -26.47 -36.21
N VAL A 309 -23.24 -27.09 -36.04
CA VAL A 309 -24.48 -26.35 -35.81
C VAL A 309 -24.33 -25.57 -34.50
N GLY A 310 -24.62 -24.27 -34.54
CA GLY A 310 -24.35 -23.33 -33.46
C GLY A 310 -23.04 -22.55 -33.60
N ALA A 311 -22.20 -22.85 -34.60
CA ALA A 311 -21.03 -22.03 -34.92
C ALA A 311 -21.44 -20.58 -35.22
N HIS A 312 -20.61 -19.63 -34.78
CA HIS A 312 -20.90 -18.21 -34.89
C HIS A 312 -20.15 -17.64 -36.09
N LEU A 313 -20.88 -16.95 -36.98
CA LEU A 313 -20.33 -16.41 -38.22
C LEU A 313 -20.38 -14.89 -38.21
N LEU A 314 -19.33 -14.27 -38.74
CA LEU A 314 -19.25 -12.85 -39.09
C LEU A 314 -19.06 -12.72 -40.60
N LEU A 315 -20.01 -12.06 -41.26
CA LEU A 315 -19.98 -11.75 -42.67
C LEU A 315 -19.73 -10.25 -42.89
N ASP A 316 -18.69 -9.93 -43.63
CA ASP A 316 -18.59 -8.69 -44.40
C ASP A 316 -19.10 -8.98 -45.82
N ALA A 317 -20.29 -8.48 -46.14
CA ALA A 317 -20.97 -8.71 -47.41
C ALA A 317 -20.45 -7.84 -48.57
N GLY A 318 -19.44 -7.00 -48.31
CA GLY A 318 -18.84 -6.09 -49.30
C GLY A 318 -19.46 -4.69 -49.33
N PRO A 319 -18.82 -3.74 -50.03
CA PRO A 319 -19.21 -2.32 -50.03
C PRO A 319 -20.60 -2.02 -50.62
N GLY A 320 -21.12 -2.87 -51.50
CA GLY A 320 -22.46 -2.69 -52.09
C GLY A 320 -23.62 -3.19 -51.23
N ALA A 321 -23.34 -3.70 -50.03
CA ALA A 321 -24.34 -4.36 -49.19
C ALA A 321 -24.85 -3.45 -48.05
N GLU A 322 -26.17 -3.42 -47.85
CA GLU A 322 -26.82 -2.68 -46.76
C GLU A 322 -27.67 -3.63 -45.89
N PRO A 323 -27.30 -3.91 -44.63
CA PRO A 323 -26.06 -3.56 -43.95
C PRO A 323 -24.88 -4.42 -44.45
N ARG A 324 -23.66 -3.89 -44.37
CA ARG A 324 -22.44 -4.56 -44.81
C ARG A 324 -21.98 -5.66 -43.85
N LEU A 325 -21.95 -5.37 -42.55
CA LEU A 325 -21.54 -6.32 -41.52
C LEU A 325 -22.76 -7.00 -40.90
N ARG A 326 -22.72 -8.33 -40.85
CA ARG A 326 -23.79 -9.19 -40.34
C ARG A 326 -23.19 -10.31 -39.49
N THR A 327 -23.89 -10.72 -38.44
CA THR A 327 -23.50 -11.90 -37.65
C THR A 327 -24.66 -12.87 -37.57
N ALA A 328 -24.35 -14.16 -37.57
CA ALA A 328 -25.35 -15.21 -37.57
C ALA A 328 -24.85 -16.48 -36.88
N ARG A 329 -25.77 -17.36 -36.47
CA ARG A 329 -25.48 -18.73 -36.05
C ARG A 329 -25.78 -19.71 -37.18
N VAL A 330 -24.93 -20.73 -37.31
CA VAL A 330 -25.22 -21.88 -38.17
C VAL A 330 -26.38 -22.68 -37.59
N THR A 331 -27.42 -22.92 -38.38
CA THR A 331 -28.61 -23.69 -37.96
C THR A 331 -28.66 -25.08 -38.59
N ALA A 332 -28.05 -25.26 -39.75
CA ALA A 332 -27.88 -26.55 -40.40
C ALA A 332 -26.67 -26.53 -41.35
N THR A 333 -26.07 -27.69 -41.56
CA THR A 333 -25.01 -27.93 -42.55
C THR A 333 -25.39 -29.13 -43.42
N GLU A 334 -25.18 -29.02 -44.73
CA GLU A 334 -25.47 -30.09 -45.69
C GLU A 334 -24.43 -30.09 -46.82
N ASP A 335 -23.83 -31.23 -47.12
CA ASP A 335 -22.92 -31.36 -48.26
C ASP A 335 -23.70 -31.71 -49.53
N ARG A 336 -23.67 -30.83 -50.53
CA ARG A 336 -24.32 -31.05 -51.84
C ARG A 336 -23.61 -30.31 -52.97
N ALA A 337 -24.07 -30.48 -54.20
CA ALA A 337 -23.46 -29.82 -55.36
C ALA A 337 -23.83 -28.34 -55.43
N ALA A 338 -22.85 -27.47 -55.68
CA ALA A 338 -23.01 -26.06 -55.99
C ALA A 338 -22.44 -25.75 -57.37
N SER A 339 -23.13 -24.89 -58.13
CA SER A 339 -22.70 -24.47 -59.47
C SER A 339 -22.80 -22.96 -59.65
N LEU A 340 -21.83 -22.36 -60.33
CA LEU A 340 -21.77 -20.93 -60.65
C LEU A 340 -21.02 -20.73 -61.98
N GLY A 341 -21.74 -20.40 -63.05
CA GLY A 341 -21.17 -20.37 -64.40
C GLY A 341 -20.57 -21.74 -64.76
N PRO A 342 -19.27 -21.83 -65.15
CA PRO A 342 -18.61 -23.10 -65.46
C PRO A 342 -18.10 -23.84 -64.22
N LEU A 343 -18.16 -23.22 -63.02
CA LEU A 343 -17.70 -23.84 -61.78
C LEU A 343 -18.78 -24.77 -61.24
N SER A 344 -18.40 -26.01 -60.91
CA SER A 344 -19.26 -26.98 -60.23
C SER A 344 -18.40 -27.81 -59.29
N ASP A 345 -18.82 -27.93 -58.04
CA ASP A 345 -18.16 -28.79 -57.04
C ASP A 345 -19.18 -29.24 -55.98
N SER A 346 -18.82 -30.22 -55.17
CA SER A 346 -19.60 -30.58 -53.98
C SER A 346 -19.02 -29.91 -52.75
N VAL A 347 -19.82 -29.07 -52.10
CA VAL A 347 -19.41 -28.19 -51.00
C VAL A 347 -20.40 -28.25 -49.84
N THR A 348 -20.00 -27.75 -48.68
CA THR A 348 -20.91 -27.58 -47.54
C THR A 348 -21.78 -26.36 -47.76
N HIS A 349 -23.10 -26.54 -47.70
CA HIS A 349 -24.08 -25.49 -47.63
C HIS A 349 -24.43 -25.21 -46.17
N VAL A 350 -24.40 -23.93 -45.77
CA VAL A 350 -24.73 -23.52 -44.41
C VAL A 350 -26.03 -22.74 -44.38
N ALA A 351 -27.00 -23.22 -43.62
CA ALA A 351 -28.15 -22.41 -43.23
C ALA A 351 -27.79 -21.61 -41.99
N VAL A 352 -28.22 -20.35 -41.93
CA VAL A 352 -27.87 -19.44 -40.83
C VAL A 352 -29.09 -18.70 -40.30
N ARG A 353 -28.96 -18.18 -39.07
CA ARG A 353 -29.92 -17.28 -38.43
C ARG A 353 -29.20 -16.07 -37.87
N GLU A 354 -29.59 -14.87 -38.29
CA GLU A 354 -28.99 -13.62 -37.80
C GLU A 354 -29.08 -13.50 -36.28
N THR A 355 -28.00 -12.99 -35.68
CA THR A 355 -27.92 -12.74 -34.25
C THR A 355 -28.18 -11.27 -33.92
N VAL A 356 -28.42 -10.99 -32.64
CA VAL A 356 -28.74 -9.68 -32.08
C VAL A 356 -27.84 -9.36 -30.88
N GLN A 357 -27.82 -8.10 -30.48
CA GLN A 357 -27.10 -7.59 -29.31
C GLN A 357 -28.05 -6.94 -28.31
N GLY A 358 -27.65 -6.95 -27.03
CA GLY A 358 -28.41 -6.32 -25.95
C GLY A 358 -29.79 -6.94 -25.75
N ARG A 359 -30.67 -6.23 -25.07
CA ARG A 359 -32.07 -6.62 -24.89
C ARG A 359 -32.91 -6.21 -26.11
N PRO A 360 -33.71 -7.14 -26.69
CA PRO A 360 -34.80 -6.80 -27.61
C PRO A 360 -35.87 -5.93 -26.92
N THR A 361 -36.53 -5.05 -27.66
CA THR A 361 -37.64 -4.25 -27.14
C THR A 361 -38.95 -4.76 -27.69
N MET A 362 -39.86 -5.15 -26.79
CA MET A 362 -41.27 -5.38 -27.09
C MET A 362 -42.04 -4.07 -27.01
N VAL A 363 -42.88 -3.79 -28.00
CA VAL A 363 -43.72 -2.59 -28.04
C VAL A 363 -45.05 -2.88 -28.72
N ALA A 364 -46.10 -2.15 -28.37
CA ALA A 364 -47.39 -2.22 -29.06
C ALA A 364 -47.41 -1.18 -30.18
N LEU A 365 -47.71 -1.60 -31.41
CA LEU A 365 -47.94 -0.71 -32.54
C LEU A 365 -49.20 0.15 -32.31
N PRO A 366 -49.40 1.27 -33.05
CA PRO A 366 -50.58 2.12 -32.89
C PRO A 366 -51.93 1.38 -33.08
N GLY A 367 -51.95 0.24 -33.78
CA GLY A 367 -53.13 -0.63 -33.94
C GLY A 367 -53.38 -1.61 -32.78
N GLY A 368 -52.47 -1.71 -31.82
CA GLY A 368 -52.54 -2.65 -30.69
C GLY A 368 -51.80 -3.97 -30.91
N ASP A 369 -51.24 -4.21 -32.09
CA ASP A 369 -50.46 -5.41 -32.39
C ASP A 369 -49.04 -5.34 -31.79
N PRO A 370 -48.47 -6.45 -31.31
CA PRO A 370 -47.13 -6.48 -30.74
C PRO A 370 -46.05 -6.45 -31.85
N ALA A 371 -44.98 -5.69 -31.63
CA ALA A 371 -43.80 -5.67 -32.48
C ALA A 371 -42.51 -5.85 -31.64
N VAL A 372 -41.48 -6.37 -32.30
CA VAL A 372 -40.15 -6.59 -31.72
C VAL A 372 -39.15 -5.70 -32.43
N LEU A 373 -38.40 -4.92 -31.66
CA LEU A 373 -37.26 -4.16 -32.14
C LEU A 373 -35.98 -4.72 -31.55
N VAL A 374 -34.91 -4.77 -32.35
CA VAL A 374 -33.62 -5.32 -31.96
C VAL A 374 -32.48 -4.48 -32.50
N ARG A 375 -31.33 -4.57 -31.83
CA ARG A 375 -30.04 -4.23 -32.44
C ARG A 375 -29.48 -5.51 -33.04
N THR A 376 -29.30 -5.56 -34.36
CA THR A 376 -28.66 -6.70 -35.01
C THR A 376 -27.26 -6.91 -34.48
N GLY A 377 -26.70 -8.11 -34.63
CA GLY A 377 -25.36 -8.42 -34.18
C GLY A 377 -24.25 -7.71 -34.98
N GLY A 378 -24.60 -7.13 -36.13
CA GLY A 378 -23.80 -6.15 -36.86
C GLY A 378 -23.91 -4.70 -36.35
N GLY A 379 -24.82 -4.42 -35.39
CA GLY A 379 -24.96 -3.13 -34.72
C GLY A 379 -25.97 -2.17 -35.35
N HIS A 380 -26.98 -2.66 -36.08
CA HIS A 380 -27.99 -1.83 -36.75
C HIS A 380 -29.38 -2.02 -36.13
N PRO A 381 -30.25 -1.01 -36.11
CA PRO A 381 -31.64 -1.17 -35.67
C PRO A 381 -32.42 -2.01 -36.68
N ALA A 382 -33.17 -3.00 -36.21
CA ALA A 382 -34.05 -3.84 -37.01
C ALA A 382 -35.32 -4.21 -36.22
N GLY A 383 -36.32 -4.78 -36.88
CA GLY A 383 -37.53 -5.26 -36.21
C GLY A 383 -38.45 -6.09 -37.10
N PHE A 384 -39.53 -6.58 -36.50
CA PHE A 384 -40.61 -7.35 -37.16
C PHE A 384 -41.91 -7.26 -36.34
N ASP A 385 -43.05 -7.47 -37.02
CA ASP A 385 -44.38 -7.11 -36.49
C ASP A 385 -45.28 -8.33 -36.17
N ASP A 386 -44.77 -9.56 -36.30
CA ASP A 386 -45.50 -10.79 -35.96
C ASP A 386 -44.63 -11.73 -35.09
N PRO A 387 -44.70 -11.62 -33.75
CA PRO A 387 -43.89 -12.42 -32.85
C PRO A 387 -44.35 -13.87 -32.70
N ASP A 388 -45.49 -14.28 -33.25
CA ASP A 388 -45.97 -15.66 -33.16
C ASP A 388 -45.50 -16.52 -34.36
N THR A 389 -45.20 -15.90 -35.50
CA THR A 389 -44.70 -16.60 -36.69
C THR A 389 -43.20 -16.95 -36.57
N PRO A 390 -42.80 -18.24 -36.58
CA PRO A 390 -41.39 -18.62 -36.49
C PRO A 390 -40.57 -18.16 -37.70
N GLY A 391 -39.31 -17.78 -37.45
CA GLY A 391 -38.35 -17.49 -38.52
C GLY A 391 -38.57 -16.16 -39.24
N GLN A 392 -39.28 -15.21 -38.63
CA GLN A 392 -39.41 -13.86 -39.17
C GLN A 392 -38.02 -13.24 -39.43
N PRO A 393 -37.77 -12.67 -40.62
CA PRO A 393 -36.52 -11.99 -40.91
C PRO A 393 -36.44 -10.65 -40.17
N LEU A 394 -35.22 -10.21 -39.87
CA LEU A 394 -34.98 -8.93 -39.21
C LEU A 394 -34.96 -7.81 -40.25
N TYR A 395 -36.00 -6.98 -40.29
CA TYR A 395 -36.06 -5.86 -41.23
C TYR A 395 -35.23 -4.69 -40.70
N VAL A 396 -34.04 -4.50 -41.29
CA VAL A 396 -33.11 -3.41 -40.95
C VAL A 396 -33.74 -2.05 -41.27
N GLN A 397 -33.62 -1.13 -40.31
CA GLN A 397 -34.27 0.16 -40.34
C GLN A 397 -33.37 1.25 -40.95
N GLY A 398 -33.67 1.58 -42.21
CA GLY A 398 -33.17 2.78 -42.89
C GLY A 398 -32.27 2.43 -44.06
N SER A 399 -32.18 3.33 -45.03
CA SER A 399 -31.23 3.22 -46.15
C SER A 399 -30.55 4.60 -46.33
N PRO A 400 -29.22 4.70 -46.09
CA PRO A 400 -28.36 3.65 -45.54
C PRO A 400 -28.69 3.31 -44.08
N PRO A 401 -28.39 2.08 -43.61
CA PRO A 401 -28.58 1.67 -42.22
C PRO A 401 -27.74 2.51 -41.24
N LEU A 402 -28.34 2.89 -40.11
CA LEU A 402 -27.65 3.60 -39.04
C LEU A 402 -26.93 2.62 -38.11
N PHE A 403 -25.63 2.82 -37.85
CA PHE A 403 -24.94 2.08 -36.80
C PHE A 403 -25.24 2.69 -35.42
N VAL A 404 -25.61 1.85 -34.45
CA VAL A 404 -26.06 2.28 -33.12
C VAL A 404 -25.25 1.62 -32.00
N SER A 405 -25.32 2.20 -30.79
CA SER A 405 -24.53 1.82 -29.62
C SER A 405 -25.34 1.59 -28.34
N SER A 406 -26.65 1.74 -28.44
CA SER A 406 -27.61 1.39 -27.38
C SER A 406 -28.55 0.30 -27.87
N GLU A 407 -29.38 -0.17 -26.94
CA GLU A 407 -30.61 -0.88 -27.30
C GLU A 407 -31.52 0.01 -28.17
N VAL A 408 -32.38 -0.62 -28.97
CA VAL A 408 -33.42 0.07 -29.73
C VAL A 408 -34.63 0.20 -28.84
N THR A 409 -35.10 1.42 -28.59
CA THR A 409 -36.30 1.66 -27.77
C THR A 409 -37.37 2.34 -28.61
N ALA A 410 -38.63 2.23 -28.20
CA ALA A 410 -39.71 2.81 -28.95
C ALA A 410 -40.92 3.15 -28.08
N VAL A 411 -41.79 3.99 -28.63
CA VAL A 411 -43.09 4.33 -28.04
C VAL A 411 -44.11 4.58 -29.15
N SER A 412 -45.37 4.28 -28.86
CA SER A 412 -46.50 4.55 -29.74
C SER A 412 -47.40 5.64 -29.16
N THR A 413 -47.88 6.52 -30.03
CA THR A 413 -48.99 7.46 -29.79
C THR A 413 -50.11 7.19 -30.81
N ALA A 414 -51.25 7.87 -30.68
CA ALA A 414 -52.35 7.71 -31.63
C ALA A 414 -51.91 8.02 -33.08
N GLY A 415 -51.79 6.98 -33.91
CA GLY A 415 -51.41 7.09 -35.32
C GLY A 415 -49.91 7.30 -35.61
N ARG A 416 -49.04 7.26 -34.60
CA ARG A 416 -47.60 7.49 -34.74
C ARG A 416 -46.78 6.51 -33.90
N PHE A 417 -45.68 6.01 -34.47
CA PHE A 417 -44.74 5.11 -33.81
C PHE A 417 -43.33 5.67 -33.90
N ASP A 418 -42.64 5.85 -32.77
CA ASP A 418 -41.31 6.43 -32.71
C ASP A 418 -40.29 5.42 -32.19
N MET A 419 -39.18 5.30 -32.90
CA MET A 419 -38.00 4.53 -32.52
C MET A 419 -36.86 5.47 -32.14
N PHE A 420 -36.15 5.13 -31.06
CA PHE A 420 -35.04 5.88 -30.48
C PHE A 420 -33.81 5.00 -30.26
N VAL A 421 -32.65 5.55 -30.61
CA VAL A 421 -31.35 4.90 -30.46
C VAL A 421 -30.28 5.93 -30.10
N ARG A 422 -29.19 5.48 -29.49
CA ARG A 422 -27.93 6.20 -29.40
C ARG A 422 -27.03 5.81 -30.58
N ASP A 423 -26.57 6.78 -31.34
CA ASP A 423 -25.63 6.52 -32.44
C ASP A 423 -24.18 6.35 -31.96
N ALA A 424 -23.26 6.15 -32.91
CA ALA A 424 -21.83 6.02 -32.62
C ALA A 424 -21.16 7.29 -32.07
N ALA A 425 -21.80 8.46 -32.24
CA ALA A 425 -21.34 9.74 -31.73
C ALA A 425 -21.99 10.08 -30.37
N MET A 426 -22.66 9.11 -29.73
CA MET A 426 -23.35 9.26 -28.45
C MET A 426 -24.57 10.20 -28.51
N ARG A 427 -25.12 10.45 -29.70
CA ARG A 427 -26.26 11.35 -29.93
C ARG A 427 -27.57 10.56 -29.97
N LEU A 428 -28.67 11.20 -29.53
CA LEU A 428 -30.00 10.65 -29.63
C LEU A 428 -30.50 10.76 -31.08
N ARG A 429 -30.91 9.62 -31.66
CA ARG A 429 -31.53 9.56 -32.98
C ARG A 429 -32.97 9.08 -32.86
N GLN A 430 -33.85 9.69 -33.65
CA GLN A 430 -35.27 9.38 -33.72
C GLN A 430 -35.64 8.95 -35.14
N ARG A 431 -36.53 7.98 -35.27
CA ARG A 431 -37.21 7.66 -36.53
C ARG A 431 -38.70 7.43 -36.26
N SER A 432 -39.55 8.03 -37.07
CA SER A 432 -41.00 7.98 -36.86
C SER A 432 -41.71 7.30 -38.03
N TRP A 433 -42.73 6.51 -37.73
CA TRP A 433 -43.69 5.96 -38.68
C TRP A 433 -45.05 6.63 -38.48
N THR A 434 -45.67 7.10 -39.57
CA THR A 434 -46.96 7.81 -39.57
C THR A 434 -47.86 7.29 -40.68
N GLY A 435 -48.63 6.23 -40.43
CA GLY A 435 -49.77 5.77 -41.26
C GLY A 435 -49.51 5.40 -42.74
N GLY A 436 -48.28 5.58 -43.26
CA GLY A 436 -47.95 5.38 -44.68
C GLY A 436 -46.47 5.13 -44.97
N GLY A 437 -45.61 5.02 -43.95
CA GLY A 437 -44.19 4.73 -44.11
C GLY A 437 -43.32 5.30 -42.99
N TRP A 438 -42.06 4.87 -42.98
CA TRP A 438 -41.02 5.38 -42.09
C TRP A 438 -40.39 6.66 -42.63
N GLY A 439 -40.24 7.67 -41.77
CA GLY A 439 -39.45 8.87 -42.06
C GLY A 439 -37.94 8.64 -42.04
N ALA A 440 -37.17 9.71 -42.26
CA ALA A 440 -35.71 9.71 -42.13
C ALA A 440 -35.27 9.72 -40.65
N TRP A 441 -34.02 9.35 -40.39
CA TRP A 441 -33.41 9.45 -39.06
C TRP A 441 -33.13 10.91 -38.70
N LEU A 442 -33.80 11.42 -37.67
CA LEU A 442 -33.60 12.75 -37.10
C LEU A 442 -32.55 12.72 -35.98
N ASP A 443 -31.70 13.73 -35.93
CA ASP A 443 -30.71 13.94 -34.86
C ASP A 443 -31.26 14.89 -33.80
N LEU A 444 -31.44 14.41 -32.57
CA LEU A 444 -31.89 15.22 -31.44
C LEU A 444 -30.73 15.71 -30.56
N GLY A 445 -29.49 15.28 -30.84
CA GLY A 445 -28.27 15.67 -30.16
C GLY A 445 -28.01 15.02 -28.80
N GLY A 446 -27.23 15.70 -27.96
CA GLY A 446 -26.82 15.21 -26.64
C GLY A 446 -25.55 14.36 -26.60
N ALA A 447 -25.21 13.91 -25.38
CA ALA A 447 -24.09 13.02 -25.07
C ALA A 447 -24.56 11.93 -24.10
N LEU A 448 -25.20 10.90 -24.64
CA LEU A 448 -25.91 9.86 -23.89
C LEU A 448 -24.95 8.82 -23.34
N THR A 449 -25.02 8.52 -22.04
CA THR A 449 -24.25 7.46 -21.37
C THR A 449 -25.10 6.25 -20.97
N SER A 450 -26.38 6.22 -21.35
CA SER A 450 -27.31 5.08 -21.24
C SER A 450 -28.12 4.92 -22.53
N SER A 451 -28.87 3.81 -22.65
CA SER A 451 -29.95 3.69 -23.63
C SER A 451 -31.03 4.77 -23.40
N PRO A 452 -31.70 5.26 -24.47
CA PRO A 452 -32.81 6.19 -24.34
C PRO A 452 -34.07 5.52 -23.79
N VAL A 453 -34.87 6.27 -23.04
CA VAL A 453 -36.12 5.79 -22.43
C VAL A 453 -37.27 6.71 -22.84
N PRO A 454 -38.00 6.39 -23.92
CA PRO A 454 -39.10 7.20 -24.40
C PRO A 454 -40.38 6.97 -23.59
N VAL A 455 -41.13 8.05 -23.36
CA VAL A 455 -42.43 8.06 -22.68
C VAL A 455 -43.39 8.91 -23.52
N ALA A 456 -44.58 8.36 -23.79
CA ALA A 456 -45.67 9.07 -24.45
C ALA A 456 -46.74 9.50 -23.44
N THR A 457 -47.29 10.69 -23.62
CA THR A 457 -48.47 11.18 -22.88
C THR A 457 -49.73 11.01 -23.74
N ALA A 458 -50.92 11.09 -23.13
CA ALA A 458 -52.20 10.95 -23.84
C ALA A 458 -52.44 12.06 -24.88
N GLY A 459 -51.77 13.21 -24.74
CA GLY A 459 -51.80 14.31 -25.72
C GLY A 459 -50.98 14.06 -26.99
N GLY A 460 -50.20 12.97 -27.04
CA GLY A 460 -49.31 12.66 -28.15
C GLY A 460 -47.89 13.24 -28.00
N ASP A 461 -47.57 13.86 -26.86
CA ASP A 461 -46.22 14.34 -26.58
C ASP A 461 -45.30 13.17 -26.27
N VAL A 462 -44.06 13.24 -26.76
CA VAL A 462 -43.02 12.24 -26.51
C VAL A 462 -41.84 12.88 -25.80
N ARG A 463 -41.49 12.33 -24.64
CA ARG A 463 -40.32 12.73 -23.84
C ARG A 463 -39.33 11.57 -23.78
N VAL A 464 -38.05 11.84 -23.97
CA VAL A 464 -37.00 10.81 -23.91
C VAL A 464 -36.03 11.10 -22.78
N PHE A 465 -35.90 10.15 -21.85
CA PHE A 465 -35.04 10.26 -20.68
C PHE A 465 -33.74 9.48 -20.89
N VAL A 466 -32.63 10.07 -20.48
CA VAL A 466 -31.29 9.47 -20.60
C VAL A 466 -30.44 9.80 -19.39
N ARG A 467 -29.45 8.95 -19.09
CA ARG A 467 -28.28 9.37 -18.32
C ARG A 467 -27.31 10.09 -19.26
N GLY A 468 -26.89 11.30 -18.90
CA GLY A 468 -26.05 12.16 -19.72
C GLY A 468 -24.70 12.50 -19.05
N PRO A 469 -24.10 13.66 -19.38
CA PRO A 469 -22.91 14.17 -18.73
C PRO A 469 -23.06 14.26 -17.21
N ALA A 470 -21.94 14.14 -16.49
CA ALA A 470 -21.89 14.12 -15.01
C ALA A 470 -22.82 13.05 -14.39
N THR A 471 -23.18 12.01 -15.14
CA THR A 471 -24.14 10.96 -14.73
C THR A 471 -25.54 11.48 -14.38
N GLY A 472 -25.90 12.70 -14.78
CA GLY A 472 -27.21 13.29 -14.47
C GLY A 472 -28.33 12.81 -15.39
N LEU A 473 -29.58 13.05 -14.97
CA LEU A 473 -30.78 12.83 -15.79
C LEU A 473 -30.96 13.98 -16.78
N TRP A 474 -31.24 13.65 -18.04
CA TRP A 474 -31.58 14.61 -19.09
C TRP A 474 -32.86 14.19 -19.78
N VAL A 475 -33.64 15.18 -20.23
CA VAL A 475 -34.87 14.95 -21.00
C VAL A 475 -34.80 15.66 -22.36
N PHE A 476 -35.27 14.96 -23.39
CA PHE A 476 -35.45 15.48 -24.74
C PHE A 476 -36.94 15.57 -25.05
N ASP A 477 -37.34 16.64 -25.72
CA ASP A 477 -38.64 16.71 -26.38
C ASP A 477 -38.52 16.10 -27.78
N ALA A 478 -39.21 15.00 -28.02
CA ALA A 478 -39.24 14.29 -29.30
C ALA A 478 -40.59 14.43 -30.02
N THR A 479 -41.44 15.34 -29.58
CA THR A 479 -42.79 15.54 -30.12
C THR A 479 -42.75 16.23 -31.48
N GLY A 480 -41.92 17.26 -31.61
CA GLY A 480 -41.81 18.11 -32.80
C GLY A 480 -40.37 18.33 -33.26
N ALA A 481 -40.05 19.54 -33.73
CA ALA A 481 -38.70 19.87 -34.21
C ALA A 481 -37.65 19.77 -33.08
N PRO A 482 -36.40 19.35 -33.37
CA PRO A 482 -35.36 19.16 -32.36
C PRO A 482 -35.17 20.39 -31.48
N GLN A 483 -35.19 20.18 -30.16
CA GLN A 483 -34.90 21.21 -29.15
C GLN A 483 -33.65 20.82 -28.35
N PRO A 484 -32.92 21.79 -27.75
CA PRO A 484 -31.85 21.48 -26.82
C PRO A 484 -32.34 20.63 -25.64
N PRO A 485 -31.60 19.59 -25.22
CA PRO A 485 -32.00 18.77 -24.09
C PRO A 485 -31.95 19.56 -22.78
N GLN A 486 -32.90 19.28 -21.89
CA GLN A 486 -33.00 19.91 -20.59
C GLN A 486 -32.32 19.03 -19.52
N PRO A 487 -31.37 19.58 -18.74
CA PRO A 487 -30.83 18.86 -17.59
C PRO A 487 -31.86 18.84 -16.45
N LEU A 488 -32.09 17.65 -15.91
CA LEU A 488 -32.92 17.43 -14.72
C LEU A 488 -32.08 17.07 -13.48
N GLY A 489 -30.74 17.15 -13.56
CA GLY A 489 -29.84 16.94 -12.43
C GLY A 489 -29.86 15.52 -11.87
N GLY A 490 -29.43 15.36 -10.61
CA GLY A 490 -29.21 14.06 -9.98
C GLY A 490 -27.87 13.42 -10.35
N ILE A 491 -27.50 12.34 -9.66
CA ILE A 491 -26.32 11.51 -9.94
C ILE A 491 -26.79 10.06 -10.04
N LEU A 492 -26.90 9.54 -11.26
CA LEU A 492 -27.52 8.24 -11.54
C LEU A 492 -26.46 7.14 -11.70
N ALA A 493 -26.57 6.11 -10.86
CA ALA A 493 -25.76 4.88 -10.92
C ALA A 493 -26.40 3.78 -11.81
N SER A 494 -27.55 4.05 -12.43
CA SER A 494 -28.19 3.20 -13.44
C SER A 494 -28.73 4.06 -14.60
N PRO A 495 -29.08 3.45 -15.75
CA PRO A 495 -30.06 4.05 -16.66
C PRO A 495 -31.35 4.46 -15.90
N PRO A 496 -32.09 5.49 -16.37
CA PRO A 496 -33.40 5.80 -15.80
C PRO A 496 -34.46 4.77 -16.25
N ALA A 497 -35.57 4.71 -15.52
CA ALA A 497 -36.81 4.05 -15.94
C ALA A 497 -37.95 5.07 -15.80
N ALA A 498 -38.80 5.21 -16.82
CA ALA A 498 -39.80 6.27 -16.85
C ALA A 498 -41.14 5.78 -17.41
N ILE A 499 -42.23 6.36 -16.92
CA ILE A 499 -43.60 6.03 -17.35
C ILE A 499 -44.53 7.24 -17.18
N SER A 500 -45.62 7.28 -17.95
CA SER A 500 -46.77 8.18 -17.72
C SER A 500 -47.94 7.39 -17.14
N PRO A 501 -48.23 7.48 -15.82
CA PRO A 501 -49.23 6.63 -15.17
C PRO A 501 -50.70 7.02 -15.42
N ASP A 502 -50.96 8.26 -15.81
CA ASP A 502 -52.28 8.85 -16.02
C ASP A 502 -52.42 9.52 -17.40
N GLY A 503 -51.39 9.42 -18.24
CA GLY A 503 -51.31 10.08 -19.54
C GLY A 503 -51.04 11.59 -19.47
N ILE A 504 -50.80 12.16 -18.28
CA ILE A 504 -50.50 13.59 -18.08
C ILE A 504 -49.16 13.77 -17.37
N GLY A 505 -48.99 13.15 -16.21
CA GLY A 505 -47.75 13.17 -15.43
C GLY A 505 -46.70 12.20 -15.97
N ILE A 506 -45.46 12.36 -15.50
CA ILE A 506 -44.35 11.45 -15.77
C ILE A 506 -43.65 11.13 -14.45
N ALA A 507 -43.39 9.86 -14.20
CA ALA A 507 -42.54 9.41 -13.10
C ALA A 507 -41.25 8.83 -13.67
N VAL A 508 -40.11 9.24 -13.11
CA VAL A 508 -38.77 8.77 -13.47
C VAL A 508 -38.10 8.18 -12.25
N PHE A 509 -37.52 7.00 -12.39
CA PHE A 509 -36.83 6.22 -11.36
C PHE A 509 -35.40 5.94 -11.78
N ALA A 510 -34.47 5.89 -10.83
CA ALA A 510 -33.11 5.46 -11.07
C ALA A 510 -32.45 4.98 -9.77
N ARG A 511 -31.38 4.20 -9.88
CA ARG A 511 -30.49 3.92 -8.76
C ARG A 511 -29.56 5.11 -8.51
N GLY A 512 -29.48 5.57 -7.27
CA GLY A 512 -28.51 6.56 -6.83
C GLY A 512 -27.13 5.96 -6.59
N ILE A 513 -26.10 6.80 -6.39
CA ILE A 513 -24.74 6.32 -6.05
C ILE A 513 -24.65 5.68 -4.65
N ASP A 514 -25.70 5.82 -3.86
CA ASP A 514 -25.94 5.19 -2.56
C ASP A 514 -26.67 3.84 -2.67
N ASP A 515 -26.81 3.32 -3.90
CA ASP A 515 -27.55 2.10 -4.25
C ASP A 515 -29.04 2.11 -3.84
N ALA A 516 -29.58 3.26 -3.43
CA ALA A 516 -31.01 3.42 -3.14
C ALA A 516 -31.82 3.67 -4.42
N LEU A 517 -33.12 3.35 -4.38
CA LEU A 517 -34.07 3.74 -5.41
C LEU A 517 -34.46 5.21 -5.21
N TRP A 518 -34.21 6.03 -6.22
CA TRP A 518 -34.61 7.43 -6.26
C TRP A 518 -35.67 7.66 -7.33
N TRP A 519 -36.60 8.58 -7.08
CA TRP A 519 -37.60 8.96 -8.06
C TRP A 519 -37.82 10.47 -8.13
N ARG A 520 -38.30 10.91 -9.28
CA ARG A 520 -38.67 12.29 -9.59
C ARG A 520 -39.95 12.28 -10.42
N ARG A 521 -40.85 13.25 -10.18
CA ARG A 521 -42.12 13.37 -10.92
C ARG A 521 -42.29 14.71 -11.62
N PHE A 522 -42.99 14.64 -12.75
CA PHE A 522 -43.62 15.76 -13.44
C PHE A 522 -45.14 15.64 -13.27
N ASP A 523 -45.79 16.70 -12.80
CA ASP A 523 -47.24 16.69 -12.49
C ASP A 523 -48.13 17.23 -13.63
N GLY A 524 -47.56 17.45 -14.81
CA GLY A 524 -48.22 18.12 -15.94
C GLY A 524 -47.88 19.61 -16.06
N LEU A 525 -47.36 20.23 -15.00
CA LEU A 525 -46.97 21.65 -14.97
C LEU A 525 -45.48 21.83 -14.66
N ALA A 526 -44.94 21.13 -13.67
CA ALA A 526 -43.59 21.30 -13.19
C ALA A 526 -42.93 20.00 -12.73
N TRP A 527 -41.59 20.01 -12.74
CA TRP A 527 -40.78 18.94 -12.16
C TRP A 527 -40.59 19.17 -10.65
N HIS A 528 -40.88 18.15 -9.85
CA HIS A 528 -40.63 18.13 -8.40
C HIS A 528 -39.20 17.70 -8.08
N ASP A 529 -38.74 17.82 -6.83
CA ASP A 529 -37.40 17.38 -6.43
C ASP A 529 -37.26 15.85 -6.41
N TRP A 530 -36.01 15.38 -6.40
CA TRP A 530 -35.69 13.96 -6.20
C TRP A 530 -36.04 13.51 -4.78
N GLN A 531 -36.67 12.35 -4.68
CA GLN A 531 -37.01 11.71 -3.41
C GLN A 531 -36.44 10.29 -3.38
N SER A 532 -35.77 9.92 -2.30
CA SER A 532 -35.33 8.54 -2.07
C SER A 532 -36.52 7.71 -1.56
N LEU A 533 -36.69 6.53 -2.14
CA LEU A 533 -37.58 5.49 -1.63
C LEU A 533 -36.84 4.46 -0.77
N GLY A 534 -35.52 4.65 -0.58
CA GLY A 534 -34.66 3.70 0.12
C GLY A 534 -34.42 2.42 -0.68
N GLY A 535 -34.23 1.32 0.05
CA GLY A 535 -33.80 0.04 -0.54
C GLY A 535 -32.31 0.01 -0.88
N GLN A 536 -31.84 -1.18 -1.23
CA GLN A 536 -30.49 -1.44 -1.71
C GLN A 536 -30.63 -2.27 -2.97
N ILE A 537 -30.60 -1.59 -4.12
CA ILE A 537 -30.93 -2.15 -5.42
C ILE A 537 -29.70 -2.28 -6.30
N ASP A 538 -29.71 -3.27 -7.19
CA ASP A 538 -28.70 -3.51 -8.19
C ASP A 538 -29.30 -3.50 -9.59
N GLY A 539 -28.71 -2.72 -10.48
CA GLY A 539 -29.17 -2.56 -11.87
C GLY A 539 -30.23 -1.47 -12.06
N THR A 540 -30.93 -1.55 -13.19
CA THR A 540 -31.99 -0.61 -13.59
C THR A 540 -33.34 -1.06 -13.02
N PRO A 541 -34.11 -0.18 -12.35
CA PRO A 541 -35.46 -0.53 -11.93
C PRO A 541 -36.40 -0.68 -13.14
N ALA A 542 -37.46 -1.46 -13.00
CA ALA A 542 -38.56 -1.52 -13.96
C ALA A 542 -39.84 -0.96 -13.34
N VAL A 543 -40.55 -0.11 -14.07
CA VAL A 543 -41.77 0.56 -13.58
C VAL A 543 -42.96 0.22 -14.46
N SER A 544 -44.11 0.02 -13.83
CA SER A 544 -45.41 -0.17 -14.49
C SER A 544 -46.50 0.65 -13.81
N ALA A 545 -47.60 0.90 -14.52
CA ALA A 545 -48.79 1.54 -13.99
C ALA A 545 -49.93 0.52 -13.88
N SER A 546 -50.34 0.18 -12.66
CA SER A 546 -51.46 -0.73 -12.36
C SER A 546 -52.83 -0.04 -12.41
N GLY A 547 -52.87 1.21 -12.88
CA GLY A 547 -54.06 2.00 -13.16
C GLY A 547 -53.77 3.49 -12.97
N ALA A 548 -54.79 4.33 -13.20
CA ALA A 548 -54.61 5.78 -13.21
C ALA A 548 -53.99 6.28 -11.89
N GLY A 549 -52.75 6.80 -11.98
CA GLY A 549 -52.02 7.35 -10.85
C GLY A 549 -51.42 6.34 -9.86
N ARG A 550 -51.42 5.03 -10.15
CA ARG A 550 -50.77 4.00 -9.32
C ARG A 550 -49.53 3.44 -10.00
N LEU A 551 -48.44 3.30 -9.24
CA LEU A 551 -47.15 2.84 -9.74
C LEU A 551 -46.70 1.58 -8.99
N ASP A 552 -46.16 0.63 -9.75
CA ASP A 552 -45.45 -0.55 -9.24
C ASP A 552 -44.03 -0.52 -9.81
N VAL A 553 -43.03 -0.42 -8.94
CA VAL A 553 -41.60 -0.40 -9.28
C VAL A 553 -40.94 -1.65 -8.74
N PHE A 554 -40.18 -2.31 -9.60
CA PHE A 554 -39.46 -3.53 -9.30
C PHE A 554 -37.97 -3.29 -9.50
N ALA A 555 -37.16 -3.77 -8.57
CA ALA A 555 -35.71 -3.69 -8.68
C ALA A 555 -35.08 -4.94 -8.09
N ARG A 556 -33.99 -5.41 -8.67
CA ARG A 556 -33.21 -6.50 -8.06
C ARG A 556 -32.45 -5.93 -6.86
N GLY A 557 -32.40 -6.64 -5.75
CA GLY A 557 -31.58 -6.30 -4.58
C GLY A 557 -30.13 -6.74 -4.77
N LEU A 558 -29.22 -6.22 -3.92
CA LEU A 558 -27.78 -6.57 -3.97
C LEU A 558 -27.49 -8.08 -3.82
N SER A 559 -28.39 -8.83 -3.16
CA SER A 559 -28.30 -10.29 -2.96
C SER A 559 -29.00 -11.12 -4.06
N GLY A 560 -29.65 -10.49 -5.04
CA GLY A 560 -30.37 -11.14 -6.14
C GLY A 560 -31.88 -11.35 -5.92
N GLY A 561 -32.41 -11.10 -4.71
CA GLY A 561 -33.85 -11.09 -4.46
C GLY A 561 -34.54 -9.89 -5.11
N LEU A 562 -35.82 -10.00 -5.48
CA LEU A 562 -36.57 -8.91 -6.11
C LEU A 562 -37.27 -8.03 -5.05
N GLN A 563 -37.07 -6.73 -5.13
CA GLN A 563 -37.70 -5.71 -4.29
C GLN A 563 -38.85 -5.03 -5.05
N HIS A 564 -39.91 -4.67 -4.32
CA HIS A 564 -41.09 -4.00 -4.84
C HIS A 564 -41.43 -2.74 -4.04
N PHE A 565 -41.64 -1.65 -4.77
CA PHE A 565 -42.07 -0.35 -4.25
C PHE A 565 -43.38 0.01 -4.93
N ARG A 566 -44.38 0.37 -4.13
CA ARG A 566 -45.72 0.68 -4.64
C ARG A 566 -46.17 2.06 -4.22
N GLN A 567 -46.77 2.76 -5.16
CA GLN A 567 -47.51 3.99 -4.89
C GLN A 567 -49.00 3.71 -4.97
N GLY A 568 -49.64 3.64 -3.80
CA GLY A 568 -51.09 3.57 -3.65
C GLY A 568 -51.74 4.96 -3.64
N PRO A 569 -53.07 5.04 -3.46
CA PRO A 569 -53.80 6.31 -3.40
C PRO A 569 -53.32 7.28 -2.29
N GLY A 570 -52.71 6.75 -1.22
CA GLY A 570 -52.20 7.51 -0.08
C GLY A 570 -50.71 7.88 -0.15
N GLY A 571 -50.01 7.53 -1.23
CA GLY A 571 -48.56 7.73 -1.37
C GLY A 571 -47.78 6.41 -1.46
N TRP A 572 -46.48 6.48 -1.17
CA TRP A 572 -45.59 5.33 -1.19
C TRP A 572 -45.81 4.39 0.00
N GLU A 573 -45.95 3.10 -0.28
CA GLU A 573 -46.05 2.03 0.71
C GLU A 573 -44.65 1.54 1.14
N PRO A 574 -44.52 0.87 2.31
CA PRO A 574 -43.25 0.29 2.74
C PRO A 574 -42.69 -0.72 1.72
N LEU A 575 -41.36 -0.74 1.58
CA LEU A 575 -40.63 -1.67 0.73
C LEU A 575 -41.00 -3.13 1.04
N ARG A 576 -41.25 -3.92 0.00
CA ARG A 576 -41.54 -5.35 0.10
C ARG A 576 -40.48 -6.17 -0.62
N ASP A 577 -39.93 -7.18 0.04
CA ASP A 577 -39.12 -8.22 -0.58
C ASP A 577 -40.05 -9.31 -1.16
N LEU A 578 -39.90 -9.59 -2.44
CA LEU A 578 -40.64 -10.61 -3.19
C LEU A 578 -39.84 -11.91 -3.35
N GLY A 579 -38.59 -11.95 -2.86
CA GLY A 579 -37.67 -13.07 -3.01
C GLY A 579 -37.33 -13.36 -4.47
N GLY A 580 -37.03 -14.63 -4.77
CA GLY A 580 -36.62 -15.07 -6.10
C GLY A 580 -35.11 -14.97 -6.34
N ASP A 581 -34.68 -15.45 -7.51
CA ASP A 581 -33.27 -15.59 -7.90
C ASP A 581 -33.02 -14.87 -9.23
N ALA A 582 -33.46 -13.60 -9.30
CA ALA A 582 -33.37 -12.78 -10.51
C ALA A 582 -31.90 -12.47 -10.87
N VAL A 583 -31.59 -12.49 -12.16
CA VAL A 583 -30.30 -12.09 -12.74
C VAL A 583 -30.54 -11.08 -13.84
N GLY A 584 -30.01 -9.87 -13.63
CA GLY A 584 -30.16 -8.74 -14.54
C GLY A 584 -31.36 -7.84 -14.20
N ASP A 585 -31.74 -6.97 -15.14
CA ASP A 585 -32.81 -5.98 -14.96
C ASP A 585 -34.20 -6.61 -15.21
N PRO A 586 -35.22 -6.35 -14.36
CA PRO A 586 -36.56 -6.87 -14.55
C PRO A 586 -37.31 -6.20 -15.71
N ALA A 587 -38.41 -6.81 -16.16
CA ALA A 587 -39.46 -6.16 -16.94
C ALA A 587 -40.75 -6.08 -16.13
N ALA A 588 -41.50 -4.98 -16.27
CA ALA A 588 -42.73 -4.74 -15.52
C ALA A 588 -43.91 -4.50 -16.46
N LEU A 589 -45.07 -5.09 -16.14
CA LEU A 589 -46.34 -4.90 -16.82
C LEU A 589 -47.40 -4.43 -15.84
N GLY A 590 -48.30 -3.56 -16.28
CA GLY A 590 -49.41 -3.06 -15.46
C GLY A 590 -50.72 -3.02 -16.25
N GLY A 591 -51.85 -3.12 -15.55
CA GLY A 591 -53.17 -3.12 -16.17
C GLY A 591 -54.30 -2.79 -15.19
N ALA A 592 -55.43 -2.35 -15.72
CA ALA A 592 -56.64 -2.09 -14.94
C ALA A 592 -57.36 -3.40 -14.52
N PRO A 593 -58.11 -3.41 -13.39
CA PRO A 593 -58.37 -2.28 -12.49
C PRO A 593 -57.34 -2.11 -11.36
N ASP A 594 -56.46 -3.08 -11.08
CA ASP A 594 -55.26 -2.97 -10.22
C ASP A 594 -54.40 -4.25 -10.36
N TRP A 595 -53.75 -4.41 -11.52
CA TRP A 595 -52.93 -5.57 -11.85
C TRP A 595 -51.51 -5.17 -12.20
N ALA A 596 -50.53 -5.94 -11.71
CA ALA A 596 -49.12 -5.79 -12.07
C ALA A 596 -48.47 -7.17 -12.27
N ALA A 597 -47.45 -7.22 -13.12
CA ALA A 597 -46.58 -8.37 -13.26
C ALA A 597 -45.12 -7.94 -13.36
N VAL A 598 -44.24 -8.77 -12.81
CA VAL A 598 -42.80 -8.63 -12.96
C VAL A 598 -42.23 -9.90 -13.58
N ILE A 599 -41.38 -9.72 -14.58
CA ILE A 599 -40.73 -10.76 -15.35
C ILE A 599 -39.22 -10.62 -15.17
N VAL A 600 -38.54 -11.72 -14.87
CA VAL A 600 -37.10 -11.74 -14.64
C VAL A 600 -36.46 -12.93 -15.35
N ARG A 601 -35.21 -12.77 -15.74
CA ARG A 601 -34.34 -13.91 -16.02
C ARG A 601 -33.83 -14.47 -14.69
N GLN A 602 -33.83 -15.78 -14.51
CA GLN A 602 -33.36 -16.47 -13.31
C GLN A 602 -31.87 -16.86 -13.46
N ARG A 603 -31.21 -17.24 -12.35
CA ARG A 603 -29.78 -17.65 -12.37
C ARG A 603 -29.46 -18.81 -13.31
N ASP A 604 -30.40 -19.71 -13.53
CA ASP A 604 -30.26 -20.84 -14.46
C ASP A 604 -30.47 -20.44 -15.94
N GLY A 605 -30.74 -19.16 -16.21
CA GLY A 605 -30.98 -18.63 -17.55
C GLY A 605 -32.42 -18.77 -18.03
N THR A 606 -33.33 -19.35 -17.24
CA THR A 606 -34.75 -19.44 -17.58
C THR A 606 -35.50 -18.15 -17.25
N LEU A 607 -36.71 -17.99 -17.78
CA LEU A 607 -37.59 -16.87 -17.46
C LEU A 607 -38.53 -17.25 -16.31
N GLY A 608 -38.73 -16.35 -15.36
CA GLY A 608 -39.75 -16.46 -14.31
C GLY A 608 -40.60 -15.19 -14.25
N PHE A 609 -41.88 -15.32 -13.87
CA PHE A 609 -42.72 -14.16 -13.60
C PHE A 609 -43.55 -14.33 -12.33
N LEU A 610 -43.98 -13.20 -11.80
CA LEU A 610 -44.82 -13.08 -10.61
C LEU A 610 -45.90 -12.02 -10.89
N THR A 611 -47.13 -12.26 -10.43
CA THR A 611 -48.27 -11.36 -10.65
C THR A 611 -48.92 -10.90 -9.36
N ARG A 612 -49.54 -9.72 -9.41
CA ARG A 612 -50.31 -9.09 -8.35
C ARG A 612 -51.70 -8.71 -8.87
N ILE A 613 -52.74 -9.03 -8.11
CA ILE A 613 -54.12 -8.55 -8.30
C ILE A 613 -54.56 -7.87 -7.01
N GLY A 614 -54.81 -6.56 -7.04
CA GLY A 614 -55.05 -5.79 -5.81
C GLY A 614 -53.89 -5.99 -4.81
N GLU A 615 -54.17 -6.18 -3.53
CA GLU A 615 -53.10 -6.41 -2.53
C GLU A 615 -52.47 -7.82 -2.58
N THR A 616 -52.96 -8.72 -3.45
CA THR A 616 -52.63 -10.14 -3.39
C THR A 616 -51.57 -10.52 -4.42
N TRP A 617 -50.48 -11.12 -3.94
CA TRP A 617 -49.41 -11.69 -4.76
C TRP A 617 -49.68 -13.17 -5.05
N GLY A 618 -49.38 -13.60 -6.29
CA GLY A 618 -49.32 -15.01 -6.66
C GLY A 618 -48.03 -15.69 -6.21
N ASN A 619 -47.77 -16.87 -6.78
CA ASN A 619 -46.49 -17.58 -6.65
C ASN A 619 -45.61 -17.30 -7.88
N TRP A 620 -44.29 -17.49 -7.72
CA TRP A 620 -43.35 -17.48 -8.85
C TRP A 620 -43.69 -18.60 -9.84
N ILE A 621 -43.82 -18.25 -11.12
CA ILE A 621 -44.13 -19.18 -12.20
C ILE A 621 -42.95 -19.20 -13.17
N GLY A 622 -42.34 -20.37 -13.35
CA GLY A 622 -41.31 -20.58 -14.37
C GLY A 622 -41.91 -20.65 -15.77
N GLN A 623 -41.20 -20.08 -16.75
CA GLN A 623 -41.55 -20.05 -18.18
C GLN A 623 -40.52 -20.80 -19.03
N GLY A 624 -39.50 -21.40 -18.41
CA GLY A 624 -38.42 -22.08 -19.14
C GLY A 624 -37.64 -21.11 -20.05
N GLY A 625 -37.17 -21.60 -21.19
CA GLY A 625 -36.31 -20.84 -22.11
C GLY A 625 -34.83 -20.89 -21.70
N THR A 626 -33.96 -20.33 -22.55
CA THR A 626 -32.51 -20.26 -22.29
C THR A 626 -32.00 -18.90 -22.75
N LEU A 627 -31.93 -17.95 -21.84
CA LEU A 627 -31.81 -16.51 -22.14
C LEU A 627 -30.42 -15.96 -21.80
N ALA A 628 -29.93 -15.06 -22.66
CA ALA A 628 -28.67 -14.32 -22.52
C ALA A 628 -28.84 -12.79 -22.43
N SER A 629 -30.07 -12.30 -22.39
CA SER A 629 -30.38 -10.91 -22.02
C SER A 629 -31.50 -10.86 -21.01
N ASP A 630 -31.67 -9.68 -20.44
CA ASP A 630 -32.86 -9.32 -19.68
C ASP A 630 -34.10 -9.36 -20.57
N PRO A 631 -35.28 -9.67 -20.01
CA PRO A 631 -36.52 -9.70 -20.77
C PRO A 631 -37.03 -8.29 -21.09
N SER A 632 -37.77 -8.16 -22.19
CA SER A 632 -38.66 -7.03 -22.46
C SER A 632 -40.07 -7.56 -22.67
N ALA A 633 -41.08 -6.82 -22.21
CA ALA A 633 -42.46 -7.28 -22.25
C ALA A 633 -43.43 -6.16 -22.61
N VAL A 634 -44.54 -6.52 -23.25
CA VAL A 634 -45.66 -5.61 -23.54
C VAL A 634 -46.99 -6.32 -23.33
N LEU A 635 -47.98 -5.57 -22.85
CA LEU A 635 -49.37 -6.02 -22.73
C LEU A 635 -50.19 -5.48 -23.92
N VAL A 636 -50.77 -6.38 -24.72
CA VAL A 636 -51.63 -6.08 -25.88
C VAL A 636 -52.97 -6.81 -25.75
N PRO A 637 -54.01 -6.50 -26.56
CA PRO A 637 -55.32 -7.18 -26.49
C PRO A 637 -55.28 -8.72 -26.59
N GLY A 638 -54.20 -9.30 -27.13
CA GLY A 638 -53.95 -10.75 -27.22
C GLY A 638 -53.18 -11.39 -26.07
N GLY A 639 -52.78 -10.63 -25.04
CA GLY A 639 -52.04 -11.12 -23.86
C GLY A 639 -50.71 -10.40 -23.62
N ALA A 640 -49.92 -10.92 -22.68
CA ALA A 640 -48.59 -10.42 -22.34
C ALA A 640 -47.53 -11.15 -23.17
N TYR A 641 -46.84 -10.41 -24.04
CA TYR A 641 -45.73 -10.92 -24.84
C TYR A 641 -44.40 -10.56 -24.19
N VAL A 642 -43.43 -11.46 -24.33
CA VAL A 642 -42.07 -11.30 -23.86
C VAL A 642 -41.10 -11.58 -25.01
N ALA A 643 -40.08 -10.74 -25.15
CA ALA A 643 -38.92 -11.03 -25.98
C ALA A 643 -37.64 -10.99 -25.15
N ALA A 644 -36.68 -11.82 -25.56
CA ALA A 644 -35.35 -11.84 -24.99
C ALA A 644 -34.34 -12.35 -26.03
N ARG A 645 -33.06 -12.10 -25.80
CA ARG A 645 -31.97 -12.73 -26.54
C ARG A 645 -31.72 -14.12 -25.96
N HIS A 646 -31.68 -15.14 -26.81
CA HIS A 646 -31.34 -16.51 -26.44
C HIS A 646 -29.81 -16.67 -26.28
N THR A 647 -29.33 -17.74 -25.64
CA THR A 647 -27.88 -18.03 -25.46
C THR A 647 -27.09 -18.30 -26.73
N ASP A 648 -27.77 -18.43 -27.88
CA ASP A 648 -27.15 -18.46 -29.21
C ASP A 648 -27.15 -17.08 -29.87
N ASP A 649 -27.51 -16.03 -29.13
CA ASP A 649 -27.61 -14.64 -29.59
C ASP A 649 -28.73 -14.37 -30.60
N THR A 650 -29.65 -15.32 -30.81
CA THR A 650 -30.85 -15.08 -31.62
C THR A 650 -31.97 -14.49 -30.76
N VAL A 651 -32.96 -13.87 -31.40
CA VAL A 651 -34.13 -13.31 -30.68
C VAL A 651 -35.21 -14.38 -30.54
N VAL A 652 -35.77 -14.48 -29.33
CA VAL A 652 -36.88 -15.38 -29.01
C VAL A 652 -38.03 -14.62 -28.41
N THR A 653 -39.25 -15.04 -28.74
CA THR A 653 -40.48 -14.48 -28.19
C THR A 653 -41.32 -15.57 -27.55
N THR A 654 -42.17 -15.17 -26.61
CA THR A 654 -43.20 -16.04 -26.06
C THR A 654 -44.37 -15.23 -25.49
N ARG A 655 -45.48 -15.91 -25.21
CA ARG A 655 -46.61 -15.37 -24.45
C ARG A 655 -46.56 -15.92 -23.03
N LEU A 656 -46.75 -15.07 -22.02
CA LEU A 656 -46.83 -15.53 -20.64
C LEU A 656 -47.97 -16.53 -20.47
N SER A 657 -47.67 -17.67 -19.85
CA SER A 657 -48.61 -18.78 -19.65
C SER A 657 -48.56 -19.28 -18.21
N PHE A 658 -49.71 -19.62 -17.63
CA PHE A 658 -49.79 -20.25 -16.29
C PHE A 658 -49.46 -21.76 -16.30
N THR A 659 -49.16 -22.33 -17.47
CA THR A 659 -48.81 -23.76 -17.62
C THR A 659 -47.41 -23.90 -18.21
N GLN A 660 -47.29 -24.12 -19.52
CA GLN A 660 -46.03 -24.08 -20.26
C GLN A 660 -46.16 -23.13 -21.47
N PRO A 661 -45.20 -22.23 -21.68
CA PRO A 661 -45.19 -21.35 -22.83
C PRO A 661 -44.54 -22.02 -24.06
N ALA A 662 -44.95 -21.61 -25.26
CA ALA A 662 -44.26 -21.94 -26.50
C ALA A 662 -43.26 -20.83 -26.84
N TRP A 663 -41.98 -21.16 -26.95
CA TRP A 663 -40.93 -20.23 -27.36
C TRP A 663 -40.75 -20.26 -28.88
N VAL A 664 -40.84 -19.09 -29.51
CA VAL A 664 -40.69 -18.93 -30.95
C VAL A 664 -39.32 -18.29 -31.23
N ARG A 665 -38.53 -18.89 -32.13
CA ARG A 665 -37.23 -18.36 -32.55
C ARG A 665 -37.36 -17.54 -33.83
N HIS A 666 -36.68 -16.39 -33.85
CA HIS A 666 -36.69 -15.45 -34.97
C HIS A 666 -35.28 -15.14 -35.46
N GLY A 667 -35.18 -14.52 -36.64
CA GLY A 667 -33.93 -14.20 -37.31
C GLY A 667 -33.89 -14.77 -38.73
N GLY A 668 -33.47 -13.93 -39.68
CA GLY A 668 -33.38 -14.28 -41.09
C GLY A 668 -32.04 -14.92 -41.48
N ASN A 669 -31.91 -15.21 -42.78
CA ASN A 669 -30.64 -15.56 -43.41
C ASN A 669 -29.69 -14.33 -43.46
N PHE A 670 -28.49 -14.45 -44.05
CA PHE A 670 -27.64 -13.27 -44.24
C PHE A 670 -28.26 -12.22 -45.16
N GLY A 671 -29.33 -12.47 -45.91
CA GLY A 671 -29.91 -11.55 -46.87
C GLY A 671 -29.08 -11.40 -48.16
N PHE A 672 -29.29 -10.29 -48.87
CA PHE A 672 -28.67 -10.03 -50.17
C PHE A 672 -27.16 -9.80 -50.06
N ILE A 673 -26.38 -10.52 -50.87
CA ILE A 673 -24.93 -10.31 -51.04
C ILE A 673 -24.71 -9.84 -52.49
N PRO A 674 -24.23 -8.60 -52.71
CA PRO A 674 -24.06 -8.04 -54.05
C PRO A 674 -23.07 -8.82 -54.90
N ASP A 675 -21.95 -9.22 -54.30
CA ASP A 675 -20.93 -10.01 -54.98
C ASP A 675 -20.16 -10.85 -53.96
N ARG A 676 -20.26 -12.17 -54.09
CA ARG A 676 -19.56 -13.13 -53.22
C ARG A 676 -18.02 -13.01 -53.29
N ARG A 677 -17.48 -12.42 -54.36
CA ARG A 677 -16.03 -12.18 -54.54
C ARG A 677 -15.48 -11.10 -53.62
N GLU A 678 -16.34 -10.19 -53.16
CA GLU A 678 -15.97 -9.09 -52.26
C GLU A 678 -16.22 -9.41 -50.79
N THR A 679 -16.62 -10.65 -50.48
CA THR A 679 -16.99 -11.05 -49.12
C THR A 679 -15.82 -11.46 -48.26
N ARG A 680 -15.95 -11.26 -46.94
CA ARG A 680 -15.10 -11.88 -45.93
C ARG A 680 -15.98 -12.59 -44.92
N LEU A 681 -15.86 -13.90 -44.84
CA LEU A 681 -16.60 -14.72 -43.89
C LEU A 681 -15.65 -15.29 -42.85
N PHE A 682 -15.99 -15.12 -41.58
CA PHE A 682 -15.23 -15.64 -40.45
C PHE A 682 -16.12 -16.54 -39.62
N GLU A 683 -15.57 -17.66 -39.17
CA GLU A 683 -16.07 -18.30 -37.96
C GLU A 683 -15.42 -17.60 -36.77
N ILE A 684 -16.26 -17.02 -35.90
CA ILE A 684 -15.84 -16.28 -34.72
C ILE A 684 -16.19 -17.04 -33.44
N GLY A 685 -15.48 -16.73 -32.36
CA GLY A 685 -15.79 -17.23 -31.04
C GLY A 685 -17.21 -16.85 -30.60
N GLY A 686 -17.84 -17.73 -29.81
CA GLY A 686 -19.20 -17.52 -29.32
C GLY A 686 -19.35 -16.37 -28.31
N THR A 687 -18.24 -15.90 -27.74
CA THR A 687 -18.17 -14.83 -26.75
C THR A 687 -17.20 -13.76 -27.23
N ASP A 688 -17.56 -12.49 -27.02
CA ASP A 688 -16.71 -11.36 -27.33
C ASP A 688 -15.59 -11.19 -26.29
N ILE A 689 -14.46 -10.65 -26.72
CA ILE A 689 -13.35 -10.23 -25.86
C ILE A 689 -13.78 -8.96 -25.14
N GLY A 690 -13.87 -9.03 -23.82
CA GLY A 690 -14.18 -7.88 -22.97
C GLY A 690 -12.92 -7.07 -22.65
N PHE A 691 -12.92 -5.78 -23.00
CA PHE A 691 -11.83 -4.88 -22.64
C PHE A 691 -12.14 -4.07 -21.39
N ARG A 692 -11.09 -3.78 -20.63
CA ARG A 692 -11.16 -2.88 -19.48
C ARG A 692 -10.71 -1.47 -19.90
N ASN A 693 -11.48 -0.46 -19.50
CA ASN A 693 -11.25 0.95 -19.83
C ASN A 693 -10.51 1.74 -18.76
N TYR A 694 -9.81 1.03 -17.89
CA TYR A 694 -8.84 1.59 -16.97
C TYR A 694 -7.65 0.63 -16.83
N ASP A 695 -6.53 1.18 -16.37
CA ASP A 695 -5.31 0.43 -16.18
C ASP A 695 -4.50 0.99 -15.01
N TYR A 696 -3.66 0.15 -14.40
CA TYR A 696 -2.75 0.60 -13.35
C TYR A 696 -1.42 1.01 -13.99
N PRO A 697 -0.86 2.18 -13.62
CA PRO A 697 0.52 2.51 -13.96
C PRO A 697 1.50 1.42 -13.47
N GLU A 698 2.52 1.10 -14.28
CA GLU A 698 3.58 0.14 -13.90
C GLU A 698 4.43 0.60 -12.70
N ARG A 699 4.40 1.91 -12.40
CA ARG A 699 5.13 2.54 -11.31
C ARG A 699 4.16 3.19 -10.34
N ALA A 700 4.39 2.96 -9.05
CA ALA A 700 3.65 3.62 -7.98
C ALA A 700 4.52 4.70 -7.32
N GLU A 701 3.92 5.86 -7.04
CA GLU A 701 4.54 6.95 -6.28
C GLU A 701 3.47 7.82 -5.61
N GLY A 702 3.84 8.51 -4.53
CA GLY A 702 2.97 9.49 -3.88
C GLY A 702 2.12 8.94 -2.74
N ALA A 703 1.08 9.70 -2.36
CA ALA A 703 0.33 9.49 -1.12
C ALA A 703 -0.92 8.61 -1.27
N TRP A 704 -1.18 8.02 -2.44
CA TRP A 704 -2.41 7.28 -2.71
C TRP A 704 -2.12 5.93 -3.35
N LEU A 705 -2.84 4.91 -2.86
CA LEU A 705 -2.88 3.56 -3.39
C LEU A 705 -4.30 3.20 -3.80
N ALA A 706 -4.44 2.33 -4.79
CA ALA A 706 -5.70 1.69 -5.16
C ALA A 706 -5.68 0.23 -4.69
N LEU A 707 -6.71 -0.16 -3.93
CA LEU A 707 -6.94 -1.51 -3.45
C LEU A 707 -8.21 -2.04 -4.11
N PRO A 708 -8.15 -3.06 -4.99
CA PRO A 708 -9.34 -3.67 -5.56
C PRO A 708 -10.15 -4.41 -4.47
N LEU A 709 -11.45 -4.15 -4.42
CA LEU A 709 -12.38 -4.82 -3.52
C LEU A 709 -12.71 -6.22 -4.05
N GLU A 710 -12.78 -7.19 -3.16
CA GLU A 710 -13.24 -8.54 -3.47
C GLU A 710 -14.78 -8.56 -3.63
N PRO A 711 -15.33 -9.47 -4.45
CA PRO A 711 -16.78 -9.57 -4.64
C PRO A 711 -17.52 -9.76 -3.30
N GLY A 712 -18.48 -8.88 -3.02
CA GLY A 712 -19.27 -8.93 -1.77
C GLY A 712 -18.71 -8.09 -0.62
N GLU A 713 -17.53 -7.48 -0.77
CA GLU A 713 -17.06 -6.47 0.18
C GLU A 713 -17.96 -5.22 0.12
N ASP A 714 -18.43 -4.79 1.29
CA ASP A 714 -19.22 -3.57 1.42
C ASP A 714 -18.28 -2.36 1.38
N SER A 715 -18.39 -1.57 0.33
CA SER A 715 -17.63 -0.34 0.16
C SER A 715 -17.99 0.78 1.13
N ALA A 716 -19.19 0.70 1.73
CA ALA A 716 -19.71 1.67 2.69
C ALA A 716 -19.40 1.29 4.14
N ASP A 717 -19.04 0.03 4.40
CA ASP A 717 -18.60 -0.46 5.71
C ASP A 717 -17.12 -0.91 5.70
N PRO A 718 -16.16 0.05 5.72
CA PRO A 718 -14.74 -0.27 5.82
C PRO A 718 -14.35 -0.98 7.13
N GLU A 719 -15.26 -1.14 8.10
CA GLU A 719 -15.02 -1.97 9.28
C GLU A 719 -14.93 -3.46 8.92
N ALA A 720 -15.63 -3.92 7.87
CA ALA A 720 -15.55 -5.30 7.35
C ALA A 720 -14.16 -5.65 6.78
N LEU A 721 -13.47 -4.67 6.17
CA LEU A 721 -12.06 -4.76 5.76
C LEU A 721 -11.08 -4.67 6.93
N GLY A 722 -11.55 -4.73 8.19
CA GLY A 722 -10.70 -4.80 9.36
C GLY A 722 -10.11 -3.46 9.81
N ALA A 723 -10.79 -2.34 9.53
CA ALA A 723 -10.38 -1.00 9.92
C ALA A 723 -9.04 -0.52 9.31
N LEU A 724 -8.95 -0.52 7.96
CA LEU A 724 -8.06 0.40 7.22
C LEU A 724 -8.51 1.87 7.37
N GLY A 725 -8.96 2.27 8.56
CA GLY A 725 -9.39 3.65 8.83
C GLY A 725 -8.21 4.59 9.04
N LYS A 726 -8.50 5.90 9.07
CA LYS A 726 -7.51 6.94 9.37
C LYS A 726 -6.74 6.61 10.66
N GLY A 727 -5.41 6.70 10.60
CA GLY A 727 -4.48 6.42 11.69
C GLY A 727 -3.95 4.97 11.73
N ARG A 728 -4.58 4.04 10.99
CA ARG A 728 -4.15 2.64 10.91
C ARG A 728 -2.70 2.55 10.45
N LYS A 729 -1.87 1.81 11.20
CA LYS A 729 -0.48 1.52 10.83
C LYS A 729 -0.48 0.40 9.80
N ILE A 730 0.32 0.57 8.76
CA ILE A 730 0.45 -0.38 7.66
C ILE A 730 1.93 -0.52 7.26
N ILE A 731 2.24 -1.62 6.58
CA ILE A 731 3.52 -1.81 5.90
C ILE A 731 3.20 -2.16 4.44
N VAL A 732 3.74 -1.39 3.50
CA VAL A 732 3.69 -1.67 2.07
C VAL A 732 5.01 -2.31 1.67
N ALA A 733 4.97 -3.57 1.27
CA ALA A 733 6.12 -4.35 0.87
C ALA A 733 6.12 -4.62 -0.65
N GLY A 734 7.28 -4.52 -1.27
CA GLY A 734 7.57 -4.93 -2.64
C GLY A 734 8.96 -5.59 -2.71
N PRO A 735 9.44 -6.00 -3.89
CA PRO A 735 10.70 -6.72 -4.03
C PRO A 735 11.93 -6.01 -3.42
N GLU A 736 11.96 -4.68 -3.51
CA GLU A 736 13.07 -3.84 -3.02
C GLU A 736 12.57 -2.75 -2.06
N LEU A 737 11.35 -2.89 -1.53
CA LEU A 737 10.71 -1.86 -0.70
C LEU A 737 10.04 -2.48 0.52
N VAL A 738 10.34 -1.95 1.70
CA VAL A 738 9.50 -2.14 2.90
C VAL A 738 9.20 -0.76 3.46
N HIS A 739 8.01 -0.26 3.14
CA HIS A 739 7.59 1.10 3.45
C HIS A 739 6.54 1.09 4.53
N ARG A 740 6.90 1.59 5.71
CA ARG A 740 5.95 1.76 6.81
C ARG A 740 5.20 3.07 6.65
N ALA A 741 3.88 3.04 6.82
CA ALA A 741 3.05 4.22 6.70
C ALA A 741 1.84 4.16 7.66
N ARG A 742 1.12 5.27 7.75
CA ARG A 742 -0.21 5.37 8.36
C ARG A 742 -1.23 5.73 7.31
N VAL A 743 -2.42 5.17 7.43
CA VAL A 743 -3.55 5.54 6.58
C VAL A 743 -4.02 6.94 6.97
N THR A 744 -4.16 7.83 5.99
CA THR A 744 -4.63 9.21 6.21
C THR A 744 -6.11 9.37 5.87
N ALA A 745 -6.59 8.63 4.87
CA ALA A 745 -7.98 8.62 4.42
C ALA A 745 -8.27 7.35 3.61
N THR A 746 -9.54 6.96 3.56
CA THR A 746 -10.03 5.90 2.67
C THR A 746 -11.36 6.29 2.09
N PHE A 747 -11.58 6.02 0.82
CA PHE A 747 -12.91 6.14 0.21
C PHE A 747 -13.09 5.18 -0.96
N ALA A 748 -14.33 4.73 -1.09
CA ALA A 748 -14.85 3.90 -2.15
C ALA A 748 -14.79 4.63 -3.52
N VAL A 749 -14.24 3.98 -4.54
CA VAL A 749 -14.20 4.53 -5.91
C VAL A 749 -14.62 3.44 -6.92
N PRO A 750 -15.58 3.72 -7.82
CA PRO A 750 -15.88 2.82 -8.91
C PRO A 750 -14.87 3.00 -10.05
N SER A 751 -14.33 1.89 -10.53
CA SER A 751 -13.41 1.88 -11.68
C SER A 751 -14.09 2.32 -12.97
N GLN A 752 -15.42 2.21 -13.06
CA GLN A 752 -16.23 2.70 -14.18
C GLN A 752 -17.21 3.80 -13.72
N PRO A 753 -17.44 4.85 -14.53
CA PRO A 753 -18.35 5.93 -14.15
C PRO A 753 -19.79 5.41 -13.97
N GLY A 754 -20.36 5.61 -12.78
CA GLY A 754 -21.69 5.10 -12.42
C GLY A 754 -21.79 3.58 -12.32
N GLY A 755 -20.66 2.86 -12.27
CA GLY A 755 -20.61 1.45 -11.92
C GLY A 755 -20.60 1.23 -10.41
N ARG A 756 -20.69 -0.04 -9.98
CA ARG A 756 -20.51 -0.40 -8.56
C ARG A 756 -19.10 -0.02 -8.11
N VAL A 757 -18.98 0.36 -6.84
CA VAL A 757 -17.66 0.50 -6.22
C VAL A 757 -16.96 -0.86 -6.23
N ASP A 758 -15.78 -0.89 -6.81
CA ASP A 758 -14.91 -2.07 -6.91
C ASP A 758 -13.48 -1.76 -6.44
N HIS A 759 -13.19 -0.55 -5.97
CA HIS A 759 -11.90 -0.16 -5.41
C HIS A 759 -12.06 0.66 -4.14
N LEU A 760 -11.08 0.55 -3.26
CA LEU A 760 -10.82 1.47 -2.17
C LEU A 760 -9.57 2.30 -2.50
N ALA A 761 -9.72 3.62 -2.53
CA ALA A 761 -8.58 4.53 -2.55
C ALA A 761 -8.04 4.66 -1.11
N VAL A 762 -6.76 4.38 -0.90
CA VAL A 762 -6.10 4.40 0.41
C VAL A 762 -5.02 5.48 0.42
N GLY A 763 -5.25 6.53 1.20
CA GLY A 763 -4.29 7.60 1.44
C GLY A 763 -3.27 7.18 2.49
N ILE A 764 -2.00 7.49 2.29
CA ILE A 764 -0.89 7.06 3.15
C ILE A 764 0.08 8.20 3.46
N ASP A 765 0.70 8.15 4.64
CA ASP A 765 1.76 9.06 5.07
C ASP A 765 2.84 8.30 5.87
N PRO A 766 4.14 8.44 5.56
CA PRO A 766 4.71 9.24 4.47
C PRO A 766 4.34 8.69 3.07
N PRO A 767 4.36 9.53 2.02
CA PRO A 767 4.08 9.09 0.66
C PRO A 767 5.11 8.07 0.17
N LEU A 768 4.70 7.17 -0.71
CA LEU A 768 5.57 6.17 -1.32
C LEU A 768 6.62 6.84 -2.22
N PRO A 769 7.90 6.43 -2.12
CA PRO A 769 8.88 6.75 -3.15
C PRO A 769 8.50 6.07 -4.47
N ARG A 770 9.09 6.54 -5.57
CA ARG A 770 8.88 5.94 -6.89
C ARG A 770 9.40 4.49 -6.90
N VAL A 771 8.49 3.54 -7.03
CA VAL A 771 8.78 2.10 -7.01
C VAL A 771 8.12 1.40 -8.20
N SER A 772 8.76 0.34 -8.69
CA SER A 772 8.21 -0.53 -9.74
C SER A 772 8.02 -1.94 -9.18
N GLY A 773 7.08 -2.69 -9.74
CA GLY A 773 6.80 -4.07 -9.33
C GLY A 773 5.59 -4.21 -8.41
N ALA A 774 5.26 -5.47 -8.09
CA ALA A 774 4.07 -5.80 -7.31
C ALA A 774 4.21 -5.34 -5.86
N LEU A 775 3.22 -4.58 -5.37
CA LEU A 775 3.16 -4.10 -4.00
C LEU A 775 2.10 -4.87 -3.22
N ARG A 776 2.40 -5.14 -1.95
CA ARG A 776 1.50 -5.75 -0.98
C ARG A 776 1.38 -4.89 0.26
N LEU A 777 0.16 -4.66 0.72
CA LEU A 777 -0.15 -3.97 1.96
C LEU A 777 -0.42 -4.98 3.07
N HIS A 778 0.33 -4.86 4.16
CA HIS A 778 0.10 -5.53 5.44
C HIS A 778 -0.62 -4.55 6.37
N GLY A 779 -1.87 -4.84 6.71
CA GLY A 779 -2.72 -3.96 7.52
C GLY A 779 -2.83 -4.37 8.99
N ASN A 780 -2.33 -5.55 9.36
CA ASN A 780 -2.32 -6.05 10.74
C ASN A 780 -1.00 -5.68 11.43
N VAL A 781 -0.74 -4.39 11.62
CA VAL A 781 0.54 -3.90 12.15
C VAL A 781 0.35 -3.23 13.51
N ALA A 782 1.14 -3.63 14.50
CA ALA A 782 1.21 -2.98 15.81
C ALA A 782 2.65 -2.58 16.17
N ASP A 783 2.81 -1.48 16.89
CA ASP A 783 4.08 -1.15 17.54
C ASP A 783 4.37 -2.12 18.69
N ALA A 784 5.63 -2.48 18.84
CA ALA A 784 6.14 -3.28 19.94
C ALA A 784 7.47 -2.72 20.44
N SER A 785 7.83 -3.07 21.66
CA SER A 785 9.12 -2.70 22.26
C SER A 785 9.73 -3.90 22.97
N HIS A 786 11.03 -3.85 23.21
CA HIS A 786 11.76 -4.84 23.99
C HIS A 786 11.36 -4.78 25.46
N GLY A 787 11.24 -5.93 26.09
CA GLY A 787 11.00 -6.08 27.51
C GLY A 787 9.74 -6.88 27.81
N GLU A 788 9.78 -7.58 28.93
CA GLU A 788 8.74 -8.46 29.43
C GLU A 788 8.17 -7.94 30.74
N THR A 789 6.86 -7.75 30.78
CA THR A 789 6.09 -7.42 31.97
C THR A 789 6.17 -8.60 32.94
N GLN A 790 6.71 -8.31 34.12
CA GLN A 790 6.88 -9.26 35.22
C GLN A 790 5.62 -9.36 36.06
N ARG A 791 5.57 -10.39 36.92
CA ARG A 791 4.53 -10.48 37.95
C ARG A 791 4.67 -9.32 38.94
N GLU A 792 3.55 -8.91 39.52
CA GLU A 792 3.50 -7.83 40.50
C GLU A 792 4.32 -8.19 41.76
N ASP A 793 5.29 -7.35 42.09
CA ASP A 793 6.17 -7.47 43.25
C ASP A 793 5.58 -6.71 44.45
N ALA A 794 5.54 -7.33 45.63
CA ALA A 794 5.18 -6.66 46.88
C ALA A 794 6.44 -6.04 47.52
N LEU A 795 6.51 -4.71 47.57
CA LEU A 795 7.70 -4.00 48.07
C LEU A 795 7.74 -3.89 49.60
N GLY A 796 6.57 -3.83 50.24
CA GLY A 796 6.49 -3.76 51.70
C GLY A 796 5.28 -2.98 52.23
N ASN A 797 5.37 -2.61 53.50
CA ASN A 797 4.35 -1.90 54.26
C ASN A 797 4.63 -0.39 54.23
N GLY A 798 3.66 0.42 53.85
CA GLY A 798 3.76 1.87 54.02
C GLY A 798 3.55 2.27 55.48
N ASP A 799 4.10 3.43 55.87
CA ASP A 799 3.87 4.08 57.16
C ASP A 799 3.74 5.60 57.00
N ALA A 800 2.52 6.12 57.07
CA ALA A 800 2.22 7.53 56.91
C ALA A 800 2.92 8.46 57.94
N ALA A 801 3.44 7.92 59.05
CA ALA A 801 4.20 8.69 60.02
C ALA A 801 5.60 9.09 59.48
N LEU A 802 6.17 8.28 58.59
CA LEU A 802 7.53 8.47 58.08
C LEU A 802 7.52 9.31 56.78
N PRO A 803 8.22 10.47 56.74
CA PRO A 803 8.47 11.19 55.50
C PRO A 803 9.55 10.47 54.66
N PHE A 804 9.53 10.66 53.34
CA PHE A 804 10.54 10.15 52.40
C PHE A 804 10.85 8.66 52.56
N GLN A 805 9.81 7.84 52.72
CA GLN A 805 9.98 6.39 52.81
C GLN A 805 10.64 5.82 51.55
N HIS A 806 11.61 4.92 51.76
CA HIS A 806 12.38 4.28 50.69
C HIS A 806 12.14 2.76 50.66
N PHE A 807 11.97 2.20 49.47
CA PHE A 807 11.80 0.76 49.26
C PHE A 807 12.78 0.27 48.20
N SER A 808 13.44 -0.86 48.48
CA SER A 808 14.31 -1.53 47.52
C SER A 808 13.45 -2.25 46.47
N VAL A 809 13.74 -1.98 45.20
CA VAL A 809 13.14 -2.64 44.05
C VAL A 809 13.98 -3.86 43.71
N PRO A 810 13.40 -5.02 43.41
CA PRO A 810 14.19 -6.19 43.06
C PRO A 810 15.07 -5.93 41.82
N PRO A 811 16.23 -6.60 41.70
CA PRO A 811 17.16 -6.35 40.60
C PRO A 811 16.54 -6.72 39.24
N GLY A 812 17.06 -6.10 38.18
CA GLY A 812 16.62 -6.31 36.80
C GLY A 812 16.72 -5.02 35.98
N GLN A 813 16.98 -5.18 34.68
CA GLN A 813 17.10 -4.05 33.76
C GLN A 813 15.71 -3.55 33.35
N ILE A 814 15.22 -2.51 34.04
CA ILE A 814 13.90 -1.93 33.77
C ILE A 814 13.85 -1.36 32.34
N THR A 815 12.77 -1.66 31.63
CA THR A 815 12.48 -1.15 30.29
C THR A 815 12.23 0.36 30.36
N HIS A 816 12.94 1.12 29.54
CA HIS A 816 12.75 2.56 29.39
C HIS A 816 12.45 2.90 27.93
N LEU A 817 11.32 3.59 27.70
CA LEU A 817 10.91 4.00 26.36
C LEU A 817 11.34 5.45 26.09
N PRO A 818 11.96 5.75 24.95
CA PRO A 818 12.26 7.11 24.56
C PRO A 818 10.97 7.90 24.26
N THR A 819 10.95 9.19 24.60
CA THR A 819 9.76 10.06 24.43
C THR A 819 10.01 11.16 23.40
N ALA A 820 9.01 11.58 22.62
CA ALA A 820 9.19 12.62 21.60
C ALA A 820 9.37 14.05 22.18
N THR A 821 9.06 14.26 23.45
CA THR A 821 8.97 15.59 24.08
C THR A 821 10.10 15.89 25.07
N GLY A 822 11.03 14.96 25.28
CA GLY A 822 12.15 15.16 26.20
C GLY A 822 13.22 14.08 26.11
N THR A 823 14.38 14.36 26.71
CA THR A 823 15.56 13.47 26.71
C THR A 823 15.51 12.40 27.81
N ARG A 824 14.71 12.61 28.87
CA ARG A 824 14.50 11.59 29.91
C ARG A 824 13.57 10.50 29.37
N PRO A 825 14.01 9.24 29.27
CA PRO A 825 13.14 8.16 28.83
C PRO A 825 12.15 7.77 29.95
N GLU A 826 10.99 7.25 29.55
CA GLU A 826 9.90 6.89 30.46
C GLU A 826 10.10 5.48 31.02
N PRO A 827 10.22 5.30 32.36
CA PRO A 827 10.34 3.98 32.97
C PRO A 827 9.01 3.22 32.87
N GLN A 828 9.05 1.98 32.41
CA GLN A 828 7.87 1.11 32.30
C GLN A 828 7.58 0.43 33.65
N VAL A 829 7.08 1.22 34.60
CA VAL A 829 6.72 0.79 35.96
C VAL A 829 5.34 1.31 36.35
N THR A 830 4.62 0.54 37.16
CA THR A 830 3.34 0.94 37.74
C THR A 830 3.36 0.61 39.22
N LEU A 831 3.39 1.65 40.07
CA LEU A 831 3.26 1.52 41.51
C LEU A 831 1.78 1.66 41.90
N ARG A 832 1.26 0.71 42.65
CA ARG A 832 -0.02 0.81 43.34
C ARG A 832 0.17 0.77 44.84
N VAL A 833 -0.43 1.71 45.54
CA VAL A 833 -0.49 1.72 47.01
C VAL A 833 -1.95 1.64 47.43
N ASP A 834 -2.30 0.59 48.17
CA ASP A 834 -3.70 0.24 48.51
C ASP A 834 -4.59 0.09 47.25
N GLY A 835 -4.01 -0.45 46.17
CA GLY A 835 -4.68 -0.64 44.88
C GLY A 835 -4.83 0.63 44.04
N VAL A 836 -4.41 1.78 44.57
CA VAL A 836 -4.46 3.08 43.89
C VAL A 836 -3.14 3.36 43.20
N GLU A 837 -3.18 3.80 41.94
CA GLU A 837 -1.98 4.09 41.16
C GLU A 837 -1.29 5.40 41.59
N TRP A 838 0.03 5.36 41.64
CA TRP A 838 0.92 6.47 41.91
C TRP A 838 1.77 6.77 40.67
N GLN A 839 2.07 8.04 40.44
CA GLN A 839 2.79 8.49 39.24
C GLN A 839 4.29 8.63 39.51
N GLU A 840 5.11 8.08 38.60
CA GLU A 840 6.56 8.29 38.63
C GLU A 840 6.88 9.73 38.21
N VAL A 841 7.74 10.41 38.97
CA VAL A 841 8.19 11.77 38.67
C VAL A 841 9.71 11.87 38.76
N PRO A 842 10.37 12.74 37.96
CA PRO A 842 11.82 12.93 38.03
C PRO A 842 12.31 13.47 39.38
N SER A 843 11.48 14.28 40.04
CA SER A 843 11.74 14.85 41.35
C SER A 843 10.44 15.10 42.10
N LEU A 844 10.47 14.87 43.40
CA LEU A 844 9.39 15.19 44.32
C LEU A 844 9.35 16.69 44.66
N TYR A 845 10.42 17.44 44.37
CA TYR A 845 10.48 18.87 44.69
C TYR A 845 9.38 19.66 43.95
N GLY A 846 8.63 20.48 44.69
CA GLY A 846 7.57 21.33 44.14
C GLY A 846 6.25 20.61 43.86
N ARG A 847 6.13 19.34 44.26
CA ARG A 847 4.89 18.55 44.16
C ARG A 847 3.93 18.87 45.28
N ASP A 848 2.63 18.83 45.00
CA ASP A 848 1.62 19.13 46.01
C ASP A 848 1.67 18.09 47.15
N PRO A 849 1.54 18.47 48.43
CA PRO A 849 1.59 17.52 49.56
C PRO A 849 0.57 16.36 49.50
N LYS A 850 -0.46 16.44 48.65
CA LYS A 850 -1.43 15.35 48.41
C LYS A 850 -1.22 14.63 47.07
N GLU A 851 -0.27 15.09 46.25
CA GLU A 851 0.03 14.49 44.95
C GLU A 851 0.64 13.09 45.14
N ARG A 852 0.00 12.08 44.54
CA ARG A 852 0.44 10.67 44.59
C ARG A 852 1.60 10.47 43.62
N ALA A 853 2.78 10.93 44.01
CA ALA A 853 3.99 10.88 43.23
C ALA A 853 5.09 10.08 43.93
N PHE A 854 5.93 9.40 43.16
CA PHE A 854 7.12 8.72 43.65
C PHE A 854 8.30 8.94 42.70
N THR A 855 9.52 8.82 43.20
CA THR A 855 10.74 8.80 42.36
C THR A 855 11.30 7.40 42.28
N LEU A 856 11.82 7.04 41.11
CA LEU A 856 12.60 5.82 40.90
C LEU A 856 14.07 6.19 40.66
N ARG A 857 14.97 5.75 41.54
CA ARG A 857 16.42 5.91 41.37
C ARG A 857 17.04 4.59 40.95
N LEU A 858 17.66 4.57 39.78
CA LEU A 858 18.39 3.45 39.25
C LEU A 858 19.84 3.55 39.75
N ALA A 859 20.37 2.47 40.30
CA ALA A 859 21.78 2.35 40.64
C ALA A 859 22.29 1.05 40.00
N ASP A 860 23.51 1.07 39.47
CA ASP A 860 24.04 -0.08 38.72
C ASP A 860 24.61 -1.18 39.64
N GLU A 861 25.20 -0.82 40.77
CA GLU A 861 25.75 -1.77 41.76
C GLU A 861 24.82 -2.02 42.96
N ASN A 862 23.79 -1.20 43.11
CA ASN A 862 22.79 -1.32 44.18
C ASN A 862 21.40 -1.55 43.56
N PRO A 863 20.51 -2.31 44.22
CA PRO A 863 19.15 -2.46 43.74
C PRO A 863 18.46 -1.08 43.59
N PRO A 864 17.63 -0.88 42.55
CA PRO A 864 16.94 0.40 42.39
C PRO A 864 16.11 0.75 43.62
N VAL A 865 15.95 2.04 43.89
CA VAL A 865 15.25 2.52 45.09
C VAL A 865 14.08 3.39 44.68
N LEU A 866 12.91 3.06 45.24
CA LEU A 866 11.69 3.84 45.12
C LEU A 866 11.52 4.73 46.34
N SER A 867 11.14 6.00 46.16
CA SER A 867 10.96 6.95 47.27
C SER A 867 9.62 7.70 47.20
N GLY A 868 8.94 7.80 48.33
CA GLY A 868 7.71 8.58 48.51
C GLY A 868 7.95 10.00 49.03
N GLY A 869 6.87 10.78 49.14
CA GLY A 869 6.93 12.17 49.57
C GLY A 869 7.00 12.41 51.07
N ASP A 870 7.03 13.68 51.45
CA ASP A 870 7.04 14.14 52.85
C ASP A 870 5.67 14.60 53.36
N GLY A 871 4.66 14.66 52.49
CA GLY A 871 3.32 15.15 52.80
C GLY A 871 3.24 16.64 53.10
N LEU A 872 4.28 17.43 52.79
CA LEU A 872 4.36 18.87 53.09
C LEU A 872 4.67 19.71 51.85
N ARG A 873 5.81 19.46 51.19
CA ARG A 873 6.27 20.23 50.01
C ARG A 873 6.85 19.36 48.90
N ALA A 874 6.83 18.05 49.09
CA ALA A 874 7.44 17.09 48.19
C ALA A 874 6.58 15.85 47.96
N GLY A 875 5.31 16.04 47.60
CA GLY A 875 4.39 14.92 47.31
C GLY A 875 3.80 14.26 48.56
N ALA A 876 2.83 13.37 48.36
CA ALA A 876 2.18 12.61 49.43
C ALA A 876 3.10 11.53 50.04
N ARG A 877 2.92 11.27 51.34
CA ARG A 877 3.52 10.10 52.02
C ARG A 877 2.79 8.83 51.64
N PHE A 878 3.49 7.70 51.61
CA PHE A 878 2.81 6.42 51.46
C PHE A 878 1.91 6.14 52.67
N PRO A 879 0.63 5.81 52.46
CA PRO A 879 -0.30 5.50 53.54
C PRO A 879 0.11 4.23 54.31
N THR A 880 -0.26 4.19 55.59
CA THR A 880 -0.02 3.02 56.43
C THR A 880 -0.84 1.82 55.97
N GLY A 881 -0.18 0.71 55.64
CA GLY A 881 -0.86 -0.53 55.22
C GLY A 881 0.09 -1.73 55.18
N ALA A 882 -0.47 -2.94 55.20
CA ALA A 882 0.30 -4.18 55.16
C ALA A 882 0.45 -4.67 53.70
N LEU A 883 1.69 -4.81 53.23
CA LEU A 883 2.05 -5.19 51.86
C LEU A 883 1.26 -4.41 50.81
N ASN A 884 1.00 -3.13 51.10
CA ASN A 884 0.16 -2.28 50.29
C ASN A 884 0.90 -1.64 49.12
N LEU A 885 2.24 -1.58 49.15
CA LEU A 885 3.04 -1.13 48.01
C LEU A 885 3.32 -2.30 47.05
N ARG A 886 2.74 -2.20 45.87
CA ARG A 886 2.80 -3.21 44.80
C ARG A 886 3.34 -2.60 43.52
N LEU A 887 4.38 -3.20 42.97
CA LEU A 887 5.08 -2.71 41.79
C LEU A 887 4.95 -3.71 40.64
N THR A 888 4.38 -3.28 39.53
CA THR A 888 4.52 -3.97 38.24
C THR A 888 5.64 -3.31 37.46
N ARG A 889 6.53 -4.11 36.87
CA ARG A 889 7.68 -3.62 36.11
C ARG A 889 7.89 -4.45 34.86
N ARG A 890 8.44 -3.79 33.85
CA ARG A 890 8.85 -4.44 32.61
C ARG A 890 10.37 -4.53 32.55
N LEU A 891 10.89 -5.71 32.21
CA LEU A 891 12.33 -6.00 32.20
C LEU A 891 12.81 -6.32 30.79
N GLY A 892 13.88 -5.66 30.36
CA GLY A 892 14.50 -5.82 29.05
C GLY A 892 14.77 -4.46 28.42
N ALA A 893 16.03 -4.16 28.19
CA ALA A 893 16.50 -2.95 27.53
C ALA A 893 17.91 -3.20 26.95
N GLY A 894 18.51 -2.19 26.33
CA GLY A 894 19.86 -2.28 25.79
C GLY A 894 19.93 -2.81 24.36
N LEU A 895 21.16 -3.08 23.94
CA LEU A 895 21.51 -3.44 22.56
C LEU A 895 20.95 -4.79 22.11
N SER A 896 20.72 -5.72 23.04
CA SER A 896 20.18 -7.05 22.72
C SER A 896 18.79 -6.97 22.08
N GLY A 897 18.04 -5.90 22.35
CA GLY A 897 16.76 -5.64 21.69
C GLY A 897 16.87 -5.23 20.22
N ASN A 898 18.04 -4.91 19.67
CA ASN A 898 18.16 -4.48 18.26
C ASN A 898 18.25 -5.69 17.32
N LEU A 899 17.09 -6.30 17.06
CA LEU A 899 16.93 -7.51 16.26
C LEU A 899 16.78 -7.24 14.75
N ARG A 900 17.19 -8.22 13.94
CA ARG A 900 17.11 -8.19 12.47
C ARG A 900 15.66 -8.37 11.97
N PRO A 901 15.33 -7.99 10.72
CA PRO A 901 14.03 -8.30 10.13
C PRO A 901 13.74 -9.82 10.19
N GLY A 902 12.51 -10.19 10.55
CA GLY A 902 12.05 -11.57 10.66
C GLY A 902 12.52 -12.35 11.89
N GLN A 903 13.33 -11.75 12.76
CA GLN A 903 13.87 -12.44 13.93
C GLN A 903 12.85 -12.56 15.09
N LEU A 904 11.87 -11.65 15.19
CA LEU A 904 10.74 -11.77 16.12
C LEU A 904 9.62 -12.56 15.46
N ALA A 905 9.49 -13.83 15.80
CA ALA A 905 8.56 -14.73 15.11
C ALA A 905 7.76 -15.68 16.03
N ILE A 906 8.12 -15.80 17.31
CA ILE A 906 7.51 -16.79 18.22
C ILE A 906 6.51 -16.08 19.14
N PRO A 907 5.19 -16.17 18.91
CA PRO A 907 4.21 -15.64 19.84
C PRO A 907 4.18 -16.50 21.12
N LEU A 908 4.34 -15.89 22.30
CA LEU A 908 4.24 -16.63 23.58
C LEU A 908 2.78 -16.88 23.98
N GLU A 909 1.88 -16.05 23.48
CA GLU A 909 0.43 -16.22 23.57
C GLU A 909 -0.14 -16.23 22.16
N LYS A 910 -1.07 -17.14 21.87
CA LYS A 910 -1.71 -17.25 20.54
C LYS A 910 -3.21 -16.97 20.65
N PRO A 911 -3.64 -15.69 20.51
CA PRO A 911 -5.06 -15.34 20.41
C PRO A 911 -5.76 -16.15 19.33
N VAL A 912 -7.06 -16.44 19.53
CA VAL A 912 -7.87 -17.20 18.58
C VAL A 912 -7.84 -16.53 17.20
N GLY A 913 -7.56 -17.33 16.16
CA GLY A 913 -7.48 -16.86 14.78
C GLY A 913 -6.14 -16.25 14.36
N MET A 914 -5.18 -16.06 15.27
CA MET A 914 -3.82 -15.64 14.90
C MET A 914 -3.02 -16.85 14.38
N LYS A 915 -2.41 -16.74 13.19
CA LYS A 915 -1.54 -17.76 12.59
C LYS A 915 -0.08 -17.57 12.97
N ALA A 916 0.45 -16.37 12.69
CA ALA A 916 1.87 -16.04 12.81
C ALA A 916 2.07 -14.56 13.16
N VAL A 917 3.29 -14.21 13.58
CA VAL A 917 3.75 -12.84 13.77
C VAL A 917 5.17 -12.74 13.22
N GLN A 918 5.52 -11.58 12.69
CA GLN A 918 6.89 -11.27 12.28
C GLN A 918 7.18 -9.78 12.46
N ASN A 919 8.45 -9.39 12.53
CA ASN A 919 8.87 -8.00 12.34
C ASN A 919 9.41 -7.78 10.92
N PRO A 920 8.67 -7.17 9.98
CA PRO A 920 9.16 -6.95 8.62
C PRO A 920 10.35 -5.99 8.54
N LEU A 921 10.51 -5.13 9.55
CA LEU A 921 11.61 -4.19 9.71
C LEU A 921 12.47 -4.60 10.90
N ALA A 922 13.75 -4.22 10.89
CA ALA A 922 14.63 -4.37 12.04
C ALA A 922 14.07 -3.57 13.22
N THR A 923 14.20 -4.11 14.43
CA THR A 923 13.91 -3.34 15.64
C THR A 923 15.14 -2.50 16.00
N SER A 924 14.92 -1.28 16.50
CA SER A 924 16.00 -0.30 16.72
C SER A 924 15.73 0.58 17.94
N GLY A 925 16.70 1.42 18.31
CA GLY A 925 16.59 2.35 19.43
C GLY A 925 16.99 1.77 20.79
N GLY A 926 17.31 0.47 20.85
CA GLY A 926 17.94 -0.13 22.01
C GLY A 926 19.34 0.42 22.20
N ALA A 927 19.64 0.92 23.39
CA ALA A 927 20.92 1.57 23.70
C ALA A 927 21.37 1.22 25.12
N PRO A 928 22.68 1.10 25.37
CA PRO A 928 23.18 0.88 26.72
C PRO A 928 22.87 2.08 27.62
N GLY A 929 22.86 1.86 28.94
CA GLY A 929 22.83 2.97 29.91
C GLY A 929 24.17 3.72 29.90
N GLU A 930 24.17 4.94 30.40
CA GLU A 930 25.39 5.72 30.51
C GLU A 930 26.38 5.09 31.50
N THR A 931 27.62 4.98 31.05
CA THR A 931 28.74 4.62 31.92
C THR A 931 29.12 5.80 32.82
N ALA A 932 29.97 5.56 33.82
CA ALA A 932 30.54 6.64 34.62
C ALA A 932 31.30 7.65 33.74
N ASP A 933 32.00 7.16 32.72
CA ASP A 933 32.75 8.00 31.79
C ASP A 933 31.82 8.84 30.91
N ASP A 934 30.71 8.27 30.44
CA ASP A 934 29.71 9.03 29.69
C ASP A 934 29.11 10.15 30.55
N ALA A 935 28.67 9.81 31.77
CA ALA A 935 28.09 10.77 32.71
C ALA A 935 29.06 11.91 33.06
N ARG A 936 30.37 11.61 33.18
CA ARG A 936 31.42 12.59 33.44
C ARG A 936 31.50 13.67 32.36
N HIS A 937 31.36 13.28 31.10
CA HIS A 937 31.42 14.20 29.96
C HIS A 937 30.08 14.87 29.68
N ALA A 938 28.97 14.17 29.90
CA ALA A 938 27.62 14.65 29.61
C ALA A 938 27.05 15.59 30.68
N ALA A 939 27.41 15.43 31.95
CA ALA A 939 26.88 16.27 33.03
C ALA A 939 27.14 17.79 32.84
N PRO A 940 28.35 18.23 32.44
CA PRO A 940 28.59 19.64 32.09
C PRO A 940 27.68 20.15 30.96
N ASP A 941 27.41 19.32 29.94
CA ASP A 941 26.53 19.69 28.83
C ASP A 941 25.06 19.82 29.27
N GLY A 942 24.60 19.00 30.22
CA GLY A 942 23.28 19.14 30.82
C GLY A 942 23.07 20.50 31.48
N VAL A 943 24.06 20.96 32.25
CA VAL A 943 24.03 22.29 32.89
C VAL A 943 24.16 23.42 31.86
N ARG A 944 24.97 23.22 30.82
CA ARG A 944 25.19 24.22 29.77
C ARG A 944 23.94 24.46 28.92
N THR A 945 23.17 23.42 28.64
CA THR A 945 22.01 23.46 27.74
C THR A 945 20.69 23.75 28.45
N PHE A 946 20.55 23.37 29.73
CA PHE A 946 19.27 23.39 30.45
C PHE A 946 18.11 22.77 29.65
N GLY A 947 18.41 21.74 28.84
CA GLY A 947 17.44 21.07 27.97
C GLY A 947 16.95 21.88 26.77
N ARG A 948 17.65 22.95 26.37
CA ARG A 948 17.32 23.76 25.20
C ARG A 948 18.46 23.80 24.19
N ILE A 949 18.11 23.96 22.92
CA ILE A 949 19.05 24.04 21.79
C ILE A 949 19.13 25.48 21.29
N VAL A 950 20.28 26.11 21.48
CA VAL A 950 20.59 27.48 21.03
C VAL A 950 21.83 27.50 20.13
N SER A 951 22.89 26.80 20.53
CA SER A 951 24.14 26.68 19.78
C SER A 951 24.19 25.40 18.94
N LEU A 952 25.13 25.33 17.99
CA LEU A 952 25.38 24.09 17.24
C LEU A 952 25.75 22.93 18.18
N GLN A 953 26.61 23.17 19.17
CA GLN A 953 27.04 22.15 20.12
C GLN A 953 25.87 21.59 20.94
N ASP A 954 24.81 22.37 21.15
CA ASP A 954 23.61 21.89 21.86
C ASP A 954 22.86 20.83 21.07
N PHE A 955 22.83 20.92 19.73
CA PHE A 955 22.21 19.88 18.89
C PHE A 955 22.92 18.54 19.08
N ALA A 956 24.26 18.54 19.05
CA ALA A 956 25.02 17.32 19.24
C ALA A 956 24.85 16.77 20.66
N ALA A 957 24.93 17.65 21.68
CA ALA A 957 24.79 17.26 23.08
C ALA A 957 23.40 16.67 23.40
N LEU A 958 22.30 17.30 22.95
CA LEU A 958 20.96 16.74 23.17
C LEU A 958 20.71 15.48 22.34
N ALA A 959 21.28 15.39 21.12
CA ALA A 959 21.16 14.19 20.32
C ALA A 959 21.83 12.98 21.00
N THR A 960 23.02 13.15 21.58
CA THR A 960 23.68 12.07 22.33
C THR A 960 23.00 11.79 23.68
N ALA A 961 22.54 12.85 24.38
CA ALA A 961 21.80 12.69 25.65
C ALA A 961 20.46 11.96 25.48
N SER A 962 19.89 11.93 24.26
CA SER A 962 18.69 11.13 23.98
C SER A 962 18.92 9.63 24.11
N GLY A 963 20.17 9.16 23.96
CA GLY A 963 20.54 7.75 23.86
C GLY A 963 20.21 7.08 22.51
N LEU A 964 19.42 7.71 21.64
CA LEU A 964 19.11 7.20 20.31
C LEU A 964 20.32 7.31 19.36
N ALA A 965 21.06 8.41 19.47
CA ALA A 965 22.33 8.60 18.78
C ALA A 965 23.48 8.37 19.77
N ALA A 966 24.42 7.49 19.42
CA ALA A 966 25.66 7.34 20.18
C ALA A 966 26.65 8.46 19.84
N ARG A 967 26.63 8.94 18.59
CA ARG A 967 27.44 10.08 18.16
C ARG A 967 26.66 11.02 17.26
N ALA A 968 27.01 12.29 17.33
CA ALA A 968 26.41 13.35 16.55
C ALA A 968 27.48 14.34 16.07
N TYR A 969 27.39 14.73 14.79
CA TYR A 969 28.19 15.78 14.18
C TYR A 969 27.25 16.81 13.56
N VAL A 970 27.52 18.08 13.81
CA VAL A 970 26.63 19.16 13.43
C VAL A 970 27.40 20.28 12.75
N THR A 971 26.84 20.79 11.66
CA THR A 971 27.39 21.93 10.93
C THR A 971 26.29 22.78 10.30
N TRP A 972 26.64 24.00 9.91
CA TRP A 972 25.76 24.83 9.08
C TRP A 972 25.92 24.47 7.61
N VAL A 973 24.80 24.26 6.94
CA VAL A 973 24.73 24.06 5.50
C VAL A 973 23.78 25.06 4.86
N TRP A 974 24.00 25.35 3.59
CA TRP A 974 23.04 26.08 2.77
C TRP A 974 22.12 25.10 2.06
N ASN A 975 20.84 25.13 2.39
CA ASN A 975 19.81 24.43 1.62
C ASN A 975 19.05 25.48 0.80
N ARG A 976 19.38 25.59 -0.49
CA ARG A 976 18.97 26.70 -1.35
C ARG A 976 19.34 28.04 -0.70
N MET A 977 18.36 28.92 -0.45
CA MET A 977 18.57 30.23 0.17
C MET A 977 18.48 30.22 1.71
N GLN A 978 18.28 29.06 2.34
CA GLN A 978 18.12 28.96 3.80
C GLN A 978 19.34 28.30 4.46
N ARG A 979 19.91 28.99 5.45
CA ARG A 979 20.93 28.43 6.34
C ARG A 979 20.27 27.45 7.31
N THR A 980 20.70 26.20 7.27
CA THR A 980 20.05 25.06 7.92
C THR A 980 21.06 24.33 8.80
N ALA A 981 20.67 23.93 10.01
CA ALA A 981 21.51 23.07 10.85
C ALA A 981 21.43 21.65 10.29
N HIS A 982 22.56 21.07 9.91
CA HIS A 982 22.61 19.68 9.47
C HIS A 982 23.27 18.83 10.57
N LEU A 983 22.47 17.94 11.15
CA LEU A 983 22.89 17.00 12.18
C LEU A 983 23.06 15.61 11.55
N THR A 984 24.29 15.12 11.56
CA THR A 984 24.66 13.76 11.17
C THR A 984 24.76 12.90 12.41
N VAL A 985 24.02 11.80 12.47
CA VAL A 985 23.97 10.92 13.65
C VAL A 985 24.34 9.49 13.32
N ALA A 986 24.81 8.76 14.33
CA ALA A 986 25.00 7.32 14.25
C ALA A 986 24.64 6.65 15.57
N GLY A 987 24.09 5.46 15.50
CA GLY A 987 23.80 4.61 16.64
C GLY A 987 25.08 3.94 17.17
N PRO A 988 24.96 3.14 18.25
CA PRO A 988 26.09 2.41 18.82
C PRO A 988 26.85 1.58 17.77
N GLY A 989 28.19 1.62 17.80
CA GLY A 989 29.05 0.97 16.80
C GLY A 989 29.07 1.62 15.41
N GLY A 990 28.34 2.72 15.22
CA GLY A 990 28.17 3.42 13.95
C GLY A 990 27.08 2.86 13.04
N VAL A 991 26.14 2.10 13.62
CA VAL A 991 24.96 1.59 12.93
C VAL A 991 24.02 2.76 12.57
N ALA A 992 23.42 2.72 11.37
CA ALA A 992 22.42 3.68 10.95
C ALA A 992 21.15 3.56 11.81
N LEU A 993 20.62 4.69 12.29
CA LEU A 993 19.33 4.70 12.97
C LEU A 993 18.24 4.34 11.96
N ALA A 994 17.30 3.49 12.36
CA ALA A 994 16.11 3.24 11.56
C ALA A 994 15.30 4.53 11.39
N PRO A 995 14.50 4.66 10.31
CA PRO A 995 13.69 5.84 10.05
C PRO A 995 12.86 6.32 11.26
N GLU A 996 12.27 5.41 12.03
CA GLU A 996 11.46 5.76 13.20
C GLU A 996 12.29 6.35 14.35
N SER A 997 13.48 5.79 14.59
CA SER A 997 14.41 6.34 15.58
C SER A 997 14.90 7.73 15.14
N LEU A 998 15.10 7.95 13.84
CA LEU A 998 15.41 9.27 13.30
C LEU A 998 14.24 10.25 13.46
N THR A 999 13.01 9.86 13.15
CA THR A 999 11.82 10.71 13.36
C THR A 999 11.65 11.05 14.83
N LEU A 1000 11.74 10.07 15.73
CA LEU A 1000 11.64 10.30 17.16
C LEU A 1000 12.70 11.28 17.67
N LEU A 1001 13.95 11.12 17.22
CA LEU A 1001 15.03 12.04 17.54
C LEU A 1001 14.79 13.43 16.94
N HIS A 1002 14.28 13.52 15.71
CA HIS A 1002 13.95 14.79 15.07
C HIS A 1002 12.87 15.55 15.87
N ASP A 1003 11.85 14.85 16.35
CA ASP A 1003 10.76 15.43 17.15
C ASP A 1003 11.28 15.89 18.53
N GLN A 1004 12.11 15.08 19.20
CA GLN A 1004 12.78 15.45 20.46
C GLN A 1004 13.60 16.73 20.33
N LEU A 1005 14.41 16.82 19.28
CA LEU A 1005 15.23 18.00 19.02
C LEU A 1005 14.36 19.20 18.62
N THR A 1006 13.26 18.96 17.90
CA THR A 1006 12.31 20.02 17.50
C THR A 1006 11.57 20.60 18.70
N ALA A 1007 11.19 19.78 19.68
CA ALA A 1007 10.58 20.24 20.93
C ALA A 1007 11.51 21.14 21.77
N SER A 1008 12.83 21.01 21.59
CA SER A 1008 13.85 21.67 22.42
C SER A 1008 14.56 22.84 21.71
N ARG A 1009 14.31 23.08 20.42
CA ARG A 1009 14.98 24.13 19.60
C ARG A 1009 14.03 25.25 19.19
N ASP A 1010 14.59 26.34 18.65
CA ASP A 1010 13.82 27.36 17.94
C ASP A 1010 13.18 26.76 16.66
N PRO A 1011 11.83 26.72 16.54
CA PRO A 1011 11.16 26.15 15.37
C PRO A 1011 11.49 26.87 14.07
N ASN A 1012 11.90 28.15 14.12
CA ASN A 1012 12.26 28.96 12.95
C ASN A 1012 13.65 28.63 12.37
N ARG A 1013 14.41 27.74 13.02
CA ARG A 1013 15.72 27.28 12.53
C ARG A 1013 15.57 25.90 11.92
N PRO A 1014 15.63 25.74 10.58
CA PRO A 1014 15.49 24.44 9.94
C PRO A 1014 16.57 23.46 10.44
N LEU A 1015 16.15 22.22 10.66
CA LEU A 1015 17.01 21.09 11.03
C LEU A 1015 16.88 20.03 9.94
N ILE A 1016 18.01 19.59 9.39
CA ILE A 1016 18.12 18.37 8.61
C ILE A 1016 18.83 17.34 9.49
N LEU A 1017 18.23 16.16 9.62
CA LEU A 1017 18.77 15.03 10.36
C LEU A 1017 19.02 13.88 9.38
N ALA A 1018 20.21 13.29 9.41
CA ALA A 1018 20.58 12.18 8.55
C ALA A 1018 21.57 11.22 9.21
N ASN A 1019 21.56 9.97 8.76
CA ASN A 1019 22.53 8.97 9.20
C ASN A 1019 23.93 9.28 8.64
N MET A 1020 24.94 8.97 9.45
CA MET A 1020 26.34 9.01 9.04
C MET A 1020 26.65 7.95 7.97
N VAL A 1021 27.52 8.32 7.02
CA VAL A 1021 28.01 7.38 6.00
C VAL A 1021 29.36 6.80 6.43
N ARG A 1022 29.49 5.47 6.39
CA ARG A 1022 30.69 4.73 6.77
C ARG A 1022 31.53 4.43 5.54
N VAL A 1023 32.81 4.81 5.56
CA VAL A 1023 33.75 4.62 4.42
C VAL A 1023 34.83 3.61 4.81
N PRO A 1024 34.87 2.41 4.19
CA PRO A 1024 35.82 1.37 4.56
C PRO A 1024 37.24 1.66 4.03
N ILE A 1025 38.24 1.52 4.90
CA ILE A 1025 39.67 1.67 4.59
C ILE A 1025 40.44 0.38 4.87
N VAL A 1026 41.67 0.29 4.35
CA VAL A 1026 42.60 -0.83 4.53
C VAL A 1026 43.98 -0.28 4.89
N LEU A 1027 44.66 -0.91 5.86
CA LEU A 1027 46.01 -0.59 6.31
C LEU A 1027 46.89 -1.84 6.35
N ARG A 1028 48.08 -1.78 5.74
CA ARG A 1028 49.15 -2.79 5.90
C ARG A 1028 50.46 -2.12 6.26
N ALA A 1029 51.17 -2.66 7.24
CA ALA A 1029 52.45 -2.11 7.68
C ALA A 1029 53.41 -3.18 8.20
N LYS A 1030 54.71 -2.89 8.13
CA LYS A 1030 55.79 -3.60 8.82
C LYS A 1030 56.26 -2.78 10.01
N LEU A 1031 56.53 -3.46 11.12
CA LEU A 1031 56.95 -2.86 12.39
C LEU A 1031 58.33 -3.40 12.76
N LEU A 1032 59.33 -2.53 12.86
CA LEU A 1032 60.63 -2.90 13.44
C LEU A 1032 60.47 -2.95 14.95
N ARG A 1033 60.65 -4.13 15.55
CA ARG A 1033 60.62 -4.25 17.01
C ARG A 1033 61.97 -3.90 17.64
N ASP A 1034 61.95 -3.35 18.84
CA ASP A 1034 63.10 -3.37 19.74
C ASP A 1034 63.34 -4.83 20.18
N PRO A 1035 64.56 -5.37 20.01
CA PRO A 1035 64.89 -6.74 20.38
C PRO A 1035 64.56 -7.10 21.84
N ALA A 1036 64.48 -6.12 22.75
CA ALA A 1036 64.13 -6.32 24.16
C ALA A 1036 62.65 -6.66 24.40
N PHE A 1037 61.78 -6.50 23.40
CA PHE A 1037 60.35 -6.77 23.48
C PHE A 1037 59.97 -8.02 22.67
N ASP A 1038 59.07 -8.84 23.21
CA ASP A 1038 58.52 -10.00 22.51
C ASP A 1038 57.69 -9.59 21.27
N ALA A 1039 57.84 -10.33 20.16
CA ALA A 1039 57.26 -9.96 18.87
C ALA A 1039 55.73 -10.03 18.85
N ASP A 1040 55.14 -11.09 19.44
CA ASP A 1040 53.69 -11.27 19.49
C ASP A 1040 53.04 -10.20 20.38
N SER A 1041 53.70 -9.85 21.48
CA SER A 1041 53.25 -8.78 22.39
C SER A 1041 53.24 -7.41 21.70
N VAL A 1042 54.25 -7.09 20.89
CA VAL A 1042 54.30 -5.85 20.10
C VAL A 1042 53.24 -5.86 19.00
N ALA A 1043 53.06 -6.99 18.30
CA ALA A 1043 52.04 -7.14 17.26
C ALA A 1043 50.62 -6.91 17.83
N GLU A 1044 50.29 -7.55 18.95
CA GLU A 1044 49.01 -7.40 19.62
C GLU A 1044 48.80 -5.97 20.15
N ALA A 1045 49.81 -5.36 20.76
CA ALA A 1045 49.74 -3.98 21.23
C ALA A 1045 49.53 -2.97 20.08
N ALA A 1046 50.23 -3.18 18.95
CA ALA A 1046 50.09 -2.34 17.77
C ALA A 1046 48.74 -2.52 17.08
N ARG A 1047 48.26 -3.77 16.99
CA ARG A 1047 46.92 -4.08 16.49
C ARG A 1047 45.86 -3.41 17.35
N ALA A 1048 45.95 -3.55 18.67
CA ALA A 1048 45.03 -2.90 19.61
C ALA A 1048 45.06 -1.36 19.47
N ALA A 1049 46.24 -0.76 19.30
CA ALA A 1049 46.37 0.69 19.11
C ALA A 1049 45.69 1.19 17.83
N ILE A 1050 45.88 0.51 16.69
CA ILE A 1050 45.22 0.87 15.43
C ILE A 1050 43.71 0.64 15.49
N VAL A 1051 43.27 -0.49 16.04
CA VAL A 1051 41.84 -0.79 16.20
C VAL A 1051 41.18 0.26 17.10
N ALA A 1052 41.85 0.70 18.16
CA ALA A 1052 41.37 1.79 19.01
C ALA A 1052 41.35 3.14 18.26
N ALA A 1053 42.42 3.48 17.54
CA ALA A 1053 42.53 4.75 16.82
C ALA A 1053 41.50 4.90 15.69
N PHE A 1054 41.19 3.80 14.99
CA PHE A 1054 40.14 3.73 13.97
C PHE A 1054 38.78 3.26 14.51
N GLY A 1055 38.65 3.18 15.83
CA GLY A 1055 37.43 2.81 16.51
C GLY A 1055 36.32 3.86 16.35
N PHE A 1056 35.07 3.40 16.43
CA PHE A 1056 33.89 4.24 16.24
C PHE A 1056 33.89 5.48 17.15
N ASP A 1057 34.34 5.37 18.39
CA ASP A 1057 34.31 6.47 19.38
C ASP A 1057 35.46 7.48 19.20
N VAL A 1058 36.55 7.07 18.53
CA VAL A 1058 37.78 7.87 18.42
C VAL A 1058 37.84 8.66 17.11
N VAL A 1059 37.54 8.03 15.97
CA VAL A 1059 37.67 8.70 14.65
C VAL A 1059 36.65 9.83 14.52
N GLY A 1060 37.09 11.04 14.17
CA GLY A 1060 36.18 12.17 13.97
C GLY A 1060 35.28 12.01 12.74
N ILE A 1061 34.01 12.40 12.86
CA ILE A 1061 33.08 12.48 11.71
C ILE A 1061 33.48 13.66 10.83
N GLY A 1062 33.54 13.43 9.51
CA GLY A 1062 33.95 14.39 8.49
C GLY A 1062 35.45 14.72 8.50
N ARG A 1063 36.27 13.96 9.24
CA ARG A 1063 37.73 14.17 9.30
C ARG A 1063 38.44 13.29 8.26
N PRO A 1064 39.33 13.85 7.43
CA PRO A 1064 40.19 13.05 6.56
C PRO A 1064 41.08 12.08 7.35
N VAL A 1065 41.49 10.99 6.70
CA VAL A 1065 42.50 10.08 7.25
C VAL A 1065 43.85 10.48 6.67
N HIS A 1066 44.82 10.82 7.53
CA HIS A 1066 46.18 11.14 7.09
C HIS A 1066 47.13 9.98 7.35
N LEU A 1067 48.08 9.76 6.43
CA LEU A 1067 49.12 8.76 6.59
C LEU A 1067 49.95 8.96 7.87
N SER A 1068 50.19 10.21 8.25
CA SER A 1068 50.89 10.59 9.48
C SER A 1068 50.19 10.09 10.75
N ASP A 1069 48.86 9.96 10.72
CA ASP A 1069 48.10 9.52 11.90
C ASP A 1069 48.36 8.03 12.16
N ALA A 1070 48.41 7.22 11.10
CA ALA A 1070 48.76 5.81 11.20
C ALA A 1070 50.20 5.61 11.71
N TYR A 1071 51.15 6.40 11.20
CA TYR A 1071 52.53 6.41 11.71
C TYR A 1071 52.60 6.79 13.20
N ALA A 1072 51.94 7.88 13.59
CA ALA A 1072 51.97 8.35 14.97
C ALA A 1072 51.39 7.33 15.95
N VAL A 1073 50.30 6.65 15.59
CA VAL A 1073 49.68 5.62 16.42
C VAL A 1073 50.60 4.41 16.58
N LEU A 1074 51.18 3.91 15.48
CA LEU A 1074 52.05 2.74 15.51
C LEU A 1074 53.39 3.02 16.20
N GLN A 1075 53.98 4.21 16.00
CA GLN A 1075 55.25 4.60 16.65
C GLN A 1075 55.12 4.86 18.15
N ALA A 1076 53.91 5.17 18.65
CA ALA A 1076 53.66 5.35 20.07
C ALA A 1076 53.59 4.03 20.85
N VAL A 1077 53.54 2.88 20.17
CA VAL A 1077 53.47 1.56 20.78
C VAL A 1077 54.84 1.20 21.38
N ALA A 1078 54.84 0.84 22.67
CA ALA A 1078 56.07 0.43 23.34
C ALA A 1078 56.67 -0.81 22.66
N GLY A 1079 57.96 -0.75 22.33
CA GLY A 1079 58.67 -1.81 21.62
C GLY A 1079 58.70 -1.64 20.09
N VAL A 1080 58.04 -0.63 19.51
CA VAL A 1080 58.19 -0.30 18.08
C VAL A 1080 59.31 0.72 17.90
N SER A 1081 60.36 0.36 17.17
CA SER A 1081 61.50 1.22 16.85
C SER A 1081 61.30 2.03 15.57
N ALA A 1082 60.61 1.45 14.58
CA ALA A 1082 60.29 2.09 13.31
C ALA A 1082 59.08 1.41 12.65
N VAL A 1083 58.44 2.11 11.72
CA VAL A 1083 57.23 1.67 11.01
C VAL A 1083 57.44 1.92 9.53
N ASP A 1084 57.04 0.97 8.68
CA ASP A 1084 56.95 1.12 7.23
C ASP A 1084 55.53 0.73 6.77
N ILE A 1085 54.78 1.65 6.17
CA ILE A 1085 53.40 1.40 5.74
C ILE A 1085 53.40 0.95 4.27
N ASP A 1086 53.05 -0.30 4.03
CA ASP A 1086 52.98 -0.89 2.68
C ASP A 1086 51.67 -0.52 1.94
N LEU A 1087 50.58 -0.26 2.67
CA LEU A 1087 49.27 0.05 2.09
C LEU A 1087 48.44 0.94 3.04
N LEU A 1088 47.90 2.05 2.54
CA LEU A 1088 46.83 2.80 3.20
C LEU A 1088 45.85 3.26 2.12
N HIS A 1089 44.67 2.64 2.04
CA HIS A 1089 43.73 2.91 0.95
C HIS A 1089 42.26 2.69 1.31
N LEU A 1090 41.36 2.97 0.37
CA LEU A 1090 39.95 2.57 0.41
C LEU A 1090 39.85 1.07 0.10
N LYS A 1091 38.95 0.34 0.77
CA LYS A 1091 38.81 -1.13 0.60
C LYS A 1091 38.53 -1.54 -0.84
N ASP A 1092 37.66 -0.79 -1.53
CA ASP A 1092 37.20 -1.13 -2.88
C ASP A 1092 37.94 -0.32 -3.97
N HIS A 1093 39.17 0.12 -3.70
CA HIS A 1093 39.90 1.05 -4.58
C HIS A 1093 39.99 0.59 -6.04
N ALA A 1094 40.25 -0.69 -6.27
CA ALA A 1094 40.41 -1.26 -7.60
C ALA A 1094 39.14 -1.12 -8.46
N GLU A 1095 37.98 -1.04 -7.81
CA GLU A 1095 36.69 -0.92 -8.48
C GLU A 1095 36.28 0.54 -8.72
N LEU A 1096 36.97 1.52 -8.12
CA LEU A 1096 36.63 2.94 -8.25
C LEU A 1096 36.85 3.43 -9.69
N THR A 1097 35.95 4.28 -10.16
CA THR A 1097 36.16 5.03 -11.42
C THR A 1097 37.21 6.13 -11.23
N ALA A 1098 37.73 6.67 -12.34
CA ALA A 1098 38.67 7.79 -12.28
C ALA A 1098 38.07 9.04 -11.61
N ALA A 1099 36.78 9.29 -11.82
CA ALA A 1099 36.04 10.38 -11.18
C ALA A 1099 35.92 10.16 -9.65
N GLU A 1100 35.55 8.96 -9.21
CA GLU A 1100 35.45 8.63 -7.78
C GLU A 1100 36.82 8.74 -7.07
N ARG A 1101 37.91 8.30 -7.72
CA ARG A 1101 39.27 8.48 -7.18
C ARG A 1101 39.63 9.95 -7.02
N ALA A 1102 39.33 10.77 -8.02
CA ALA A 1102 39.60 12.21 -7.98
C ALA A 1102 38.79 12.91 -6.85
N VAL A 1103 37.51 12.57 -6.68
CA VAL A 1103 36.65 13.05 -5.59
C VAL A 1103 37.31 12.76 -4.23
N ARG A 1104 37.84 11.55 -4.04
CA ARG A 1104 38.48 11.11 -2.79
C ARG A 1104 39.93 11.54 -2.61
N SER A 1105 40.51 12.22 -3.60
CA SER A 1105 41.93 12.63 -3.60
C SER A 1105 42.88 11.44 -3.41
N VAL A 1106 42.53 10.28 -3.97
CA VAL A 1106 43.36 9.06 -3.94
C VAL A 1106 43.96 8.75 -5.31
N SER A 1107 45.21 8.29 -5.33
CA SER A 1107 45.95 7.87 -6.53
C SER A 1107 45.85 6.36 -6.78
N ALA A 1108 46.62 5.84 -7.74
CA ALA A 1108 46.78 4.40 -7.94
C ALA A 1108 47.85 3.78 -7.01
N ASP A 1109 48.59 4.61 -6.29
CA ASP A 1109 49.67 4.16 -5.41
C ASP A 1109 49.10 3.38 -4.22
N PRO A 1110 49.82 2.38 -3.69
CA PRO A 1110 49.34 1.62 -2.53
C PRO A 1110 49.29 2.48 -1.25
N VAL A 1111 50.14 3.50 -1.14
CA VAL A 1111 50.22 4.37 0.03
C VAL A 1111 49.64 5.73 -0.31
N GLN A 1112 48.48 6.04 0.27
CA GLN A 1112 47.83 7.34 0.12
C GLN A 1112 48.30 8.31 1.20
N VAL A 1113 48.73 9.52 0.82
CA VAL A 1113 49.13 10.58 1.77
C VAL A 1113 47.94 11.02 2.64
N HIS A 1114 46.75 11.07 2.05
CA HIS A 1114 45.50 11.30 2.75
C HIS A 1114 44.33 10.69 1.98
N ILE A 1115 43.26 10.32 2.71
CA ILE A 1115 41.97 9.89 2.15
C ILE A 1115 40.93 10.94 2.53
N ARG A 1116 40.32 11.59 1.54
CA ARG A 1116 39.35 12.67 1.78
C ARG A 1116 38.01 12.11 2.25
N LEU A 1117 37.55 12.60 3.40
CA LEU A 1117 36.19 12.44 3.90
C LEU A 1117 35.48 13.80 3.93
N TYR A 1118 34.17 13.78 3.74
CA TYR A 1118 33.35 14.98 3.63
C TYR A 1118 32.62 15.27 4.95
N PRO A 1119 32.62 16.54 5.41
CA PRO A 1119 31.58 17.02 6.32
C PRO A 1119 30.25 17.11 5.56
N ALA A 1120 29.15 17.29 6.30
CA ALA A 1120 27.85 17.46 5.66
C ALA A 1120 27.86 18.66 4.71
N ARG A 1121 27.36 18.46 3.49
CA ARG A 1121 27.50 19.40 2.38
C ARG A 1121 26.27 19.41 1.47
N PRO A 1122 25.94 20.53 0.81
CA PRO A 1122 24.89 20.55 -0.22
C PRO A 1122 25.17 19.50 -1.29
N ARG A 1123 24.11 18.92 -1.85
CA ARG A 1123 24.23 18.00 -2.98
C ARG A 1123 24.86 18.75 -4.18
N PRO A 1124 25.94 18.25 -4.77
CA PRO A 1124 26.52 18.86 -5.96
C PRO A 1124 25.56 18.76 -7.15
N ASP A 1125 25.60 19.76 -8.05
CA ASP A 1125 24.77 19.78 -9.26
C ASP A 1125 25.17 18.69 -10.26
N ASP A 1126 26.48 18.35 -10.29
CA ASP A 1126 27.02 17.25 -11.09
C ASP A 1126 26.98 15.94 -10.29
N PRO A 1127 26.17 14.94 -10.70
CA PRO A 1127 26.08 13.65 -10.03
C PRO A 1127 27.42 12.89 -9.99
N ALA A 1128 28.35 13.15 -10.92
CA ALA A 1128 29.66 12.50 -10.92
C ALA A 1128 30.53 12.86 -9.70
N GLN A 1129 30.14 13.89 -8.95
CA GLN A 1129 30.78 14.29 -7.68
C GLN A 1129 30.19 13.59 -6.44
N ILE A 1130 29.24 12.67 -6.64
CA ILE A 1130 28.69 11.79 -5.63
C ILE A 1130 29.20 10.38 -5.92
N ASP A 1131 30.04 9.85 -5.04
CA ASP A 1131 30.62 8.53 -5.23
C ASP A 1131 29.70 7.39 -4.73
N ARG A 1132 30.14 6.15 -4.94
CA ARG A 1132 29.38 4.95 -4.51
C ARG A 1132 29.08 4.88 -3.02
N TYR A 1133 29.99 5.31 -2.16
CA TYR A 1133 29.79 5.19 -0.70
C TYR A 1133 28.65 6.10 -0.27
N GLN A 1134 28.59 7.32 -0.80
CA GLN A 1134 27.51 8.24 -0.52
C GLN A 1134 26.21 7.81 -1.20
N SER A 1135 26.24 7.33 -2.44
CA SER A 1135 25.01 6.94 -3.15
C SER A 1135 24.36 5.67 -2.57
N ALA A 1136 25.16 4.69 -2.14
CA ALA A 1136 24.68 3.46 -1.52
C ALA A 1136 23.84 3.72 -0.26
N ALA A 1137 24.13 4.78 0.48
CA ALA A 1137 23.40 5.15 1.70
C ALA A 1137 21.94 5.58 1.46
N TYR A 1138 21.55 5.85 0.21
CA TYR A 1138 20.20 6.33 -0.14
C TYR A 1138 19.44 5.41 -1.09
N LEU A 1139 20.04 4.32 -1.58
CA LEU A 1139 19.36 3.40 -2.50
C LEU A 1139 18.15 2.72 -1.84
N PRO A 1140 17.02 2.55 -2.55
CA PRO A 1140 16.79 2.87 -3.97
C PRO A 1140 16.39 4.34 -4.28
N GLY A 1141 16.40 5.25 -3.30
CA GLY A 1141 16.00 6.65 -3.45
C GLY A 1141 17.09 7.59 -4.01
N PRO A 1142 16.70 8.78 -4.50
CA PRO A 1142 17.66 9.79 -4.94
C PRO A 1142 18.41 10.39 -3.73
N PRO A 1143 19.68 10.82 -3.92
CA PRO A 1143 20.43 11.45 -2.84
C PRO A 1143 19.75 12.74 -2.36
N PRO A 1144 19.73 13.00 -1.04
CA PRO A 1144 19.07 14.14 -0.43
C PRO A 1144 19.71 15.46 -0.89
N PRO A 1145 18.99 16.60 -0.76
CA PRO A 1145 19.51 17.92 -1.16
C PRO A 1145 20.73 18.36 -0.35
N VAL A 1146 20.96 17.76 0.83
CA VAL A 1146 22.18 17.89 1.61
C VAL A 1146 22.66 16.49 1.96
N LEU A 1147 23.91 16.20 1.66
CA LEU A 1147 24.60 14.95 1.96
C LEU A 1147 25.17 15.02 3.41
N PRO A 1148 24.98 13.99 4.26
CA PRO A 1148 25.56 13.90 5.59
C PRO A 1148 27.07 13.73 5.59
N ALA A 1149 27.65 13.87 6.79
CA ALA A 1149 29.06 13.67 7.02
C ALA A 1149 29.45 12.18 7.07
N GLU A 1150 30.73 11.92 6.81
CA GLU A 1150 31.27 10.57 6.65
C GLU A 1150 32.27 10.19 7.74
N GLN A 1151 32.49 8.90 8.00
CA GLN A 1151 33.51 8.42 8.94
C GLN A 1151 34.26 7.20 8.36
N ALA A 1152 35.59 7.21 8.45
CA ALA A 1152 36.43 6.08 8.06
C ALA A 1152 36.39 4.97 9.11
N TYR A 1153 36.48 3.72 8.66
CA TYR A 1153 36.60 2.56 9.55
C TYR A 1153 37.26 1.37 8.85
N LEU A 1154 37.77 0.43 9.64
CA LEU A 1154 38.20 -0.90 9.18
C LEU A 1154 36.98 -1.84 9.28
N ALA A 1155 36.53 -2.40 8.16
CA ALA A 1155 35.25 -3.12 8.11
C ALA A 1155 35.37 -4.57 8.56
N ASP A 1156 36.42 -5.25 8.11
CA ASP A 1156 36.79 -6.60 8.53
C ASP A 1156 38.25 -6.58 8.97
N LEU A 1157 38.49 -6.67 10.28
CA LEU A 1157 39.84 -6.61 10.84
C LEU A 1157 40.74 -7.78 10.41
N ALA A 1158 40.19 -8.88 9.88
CA ALA A 1158 40.98 -10.00 9.38
C ALA A 1158 41.58 -9.70 7.99
N THR A 1159 40.87 -8.92 7.16
CA THR A 1159 41.30 -8.61 5.78
C THR A 1159 41.84 -7.19 5.62
N ASP A 1160 41.32 -6.25 6.41
CA ASP A 1160 41.54 -4.81 6.22
C ASP A 1160 42.74 -4.30 7.02
N LEU A 1161 43.26 -5.09 7.97
CA LEU A 1161 44.42 -4.75 8.78
C LEU A 1161 45.45 -5.89 8.75
N THR A 1162 46.66 -5.59 8.29
CA THR A 1162 47.79 -6.53 8.35
C THR A 1162 49.02 -5.84 8.92
N LEU A 1163 49.52 -6.32 10.06
CA LEU A 1163 50.72 -5.80 10.70
C LEU A 1163 51.75 -6.92 10.81
N ASN A 1164 52.93 -6.72 10.22
CA ASN A 1164 54.02 -7.70 10.25
C ASN A 1164 55.16 -7.18 11.11
N VAL A 1165 55.48 -7.87 12.20
CA VAL A 1165 56.68 -7.53 13.00
C VAL A 1165 57.91 -8.13 12.33
N VAL A 1166 58.93 -7.32 12.15
CA VAL A 1166 60.17 -7.69 11.46
C VAL A 1166 61.41 -7.37 12.32
N GLU A 1167 62.48 -8.13 12.11
CA GLU A 1167 63.79 -7.90 12.75
C GLU A 1167 64.64 -6.85 12.01
N ALA A 1168 64.26 -6.53 10.77
CA ALA A 1168 64.85 -5.46 9.95
C ALA A 1168 63.78 -4.97 8.95
N LEU A 1169 63.72 -3.66 8.73
CA LEU A 1169 62.83 -3.03 7.74
C LEU A 1169 63.47 -2.96 6.36
#